data_AF-A0A395HZU9-F1
#
_entry.id   AF-A0A395HZU9-F1
#
_cell.length_a   1.000
_cell.length_b   1.000
_cell.length_c   1.000
_cell.angle_alpha   90.00
_cell.angle_beta   90.00
_cell.angle_gamma   90.00
#
_symmetry.space_group_name_H-M   'P 1'
#
loop_
_entity.id
_entity.type
_entity.pdbx_description
1 polymer ?
#
loop_
_entity_poly.entity_id
_entity_poly.type
_entity_poly.pdbx_seq_one_letter_code
_entity_poly.pdbx_strand_id
1 'polypeptide(L)'
;MSNPEPKGRRLHDLSPEIFQQILTDLDPESIKALRLTTRTLAEKCLGPRDQLIQPVLDFSPQNLRALYALACDPVLSPKVHSLTFLATSLEFRELEKSIEVGYYEEVVVNGPIWSREEVDYTPEELDKAQAELRWLKEQQEARAAESPSEMVELLQRALQGFGALQSIRLDGGIVRGRGRTKREPPGYKQWKPLWERASQVLSWVLTAMVQTGVSVRDLDVYYNTDRCCIPVDEIAALAAGLDQSQRELFGNNLQSFQLSLSGALKDAHVEKAEEGKEEVGEKDEPLEIQFLFQSASALRELDLRFRRTGRLETLHCYNYIIDNISKKTQFPMLEKCVFAGLAVKEESLLLFLRKHPNLRSLSLHECHLSSGSWTPIFTHLQSMSRLETLSLSNLFGKHMQNRKYEQQRYGSSSSSSGSSTSELEIEEDDEQEVDGMVVLLPIWNVPSEDRWAGWLTEYPHSNGRAVHTRDFTREELAKGLVFRPLAKGPGRAIGSAQGMNWRNSRQELYAPLIDEKRQLPVNSVILTCVFSALLALINVGSETAFNAVVSLNVAALMFSYAISMSCLIWRKLYHPEALPPARWGLGRYGLAVNITGLVYVLPALFWFFWLSELPIAADTFNWSVVIFVAVFVPSLVMYVVKGRREYEGPVTLVKECGHDR
;
A
#
# COMPACT_ATOMS: atom_id res chain seq x y z
N MET A 1 -26.63 20.93 53.48
CA MET A 1 -25.22 20.97 53.90
C MET A 1 -24.74 19.54 54.09
N SER A 2 -24.23 18.93 53.02
CA SER A 2 -23.59 17.62 53.05
C SER A 2 -22.10 17.83 52.82
N ASN A 3 -21.31 17.56 53.85
CA ASN A 3 -19.86 17.67 53.88
C ASN A 3 -19.25 16.75 52.80
N PRO A 4 -18.35 17.22 51.91
CA PRO A 4 -17.68 16.33 50.97
C PRO A 4 -16.64 15.49 51.73
N GLU A 5 -16.74 14.17 51.63
CA GLU A 5 -15.71 13.26 52.13
C GLU A 5 -14.33 13.62 51.56
N PRO A 6 -13.24 13.47 52.34
CA PRO A 6 -11.90 13.71 51.84
C PRO A 6 -11.62 12.71 50.71
N LYS A 7 -11.35 13.21 49.50
CA LYS A 7 -10.86 12.38 48.37
C LYS A 7 -9.64 11.62 48.85
N GLY A 8 -9.81 10.34 49.18
CA GLY A 8 -8.71 9.45 49.53
C GLY A 8 -7.69 9.46 48.41
N ARG A 9 -6.42 9.76 48.73
CA ARG A 9 -5.30 9.75 47.78
C ARG A 9 -5.25 8.36 47.15
N ARG A 10 -5.55 8.25 45.85
CA ARG A 10 -5.57 6.96 45.16
C ARG A 10 -4.15 6.63 44.73
N LEU A 11 -3.82 5.34 44.67
CA LEU A 11 -2.49 4.88 44.29
C LEU A 11 -2.04 5.38 42.89
N HIS A 12 -3.00 5.63 41.99
CA HIS A 12 -2.75 6.22 40.68
C HIS A 12 -2.53 7.75 40.69
N ASP A 13 -2.70 8.44 41.81
CA ASP A 13 -2.43 9.88 41.94
C ASP A 13 -0.99 10.17 42.39
N LEU A 14 -0.20 9.13 42.70
CA LEU A 14 1.19 9.25 43.14
C LEU A 14 2.12 9.69 42.01
N SER A 15 3.19 10.41 42.37
CA SER A 15 4.27 10.77 41.43
C SER A 15 4.93 9.51 40.87
N PRO A 16 5.42 9.55 39.62
CA PRO A 16 6.00 8.38 38.98
C PRO A 16 7.21 7.82 39.75
N GLU A 17 7.99 8.65 40.45
CA GLU A 17 9.13 8.16 41.24
C GLU A 17 8.67 7.34 42.46
N ILE A 18 7.69 7.83 43.21
CA ILE A 18 7.15 7.14 44.40
C ILE A 18 6.42 5.86 43.97
N PHE A 19 5.69 5.91 42.86
CA PHE A 19 5.00 4.75 42.32
C PHE A 19 5.98 3.66 41.87
N GLN A 20 7.10 4.03 41.24
CA GLN A 20 8.17 3.10 40.89
C GLN A 20 8.82 2.49 42.14
N GLN A 21 9.06 3.29 43.19
CA GLN A 21 9.60 2.79 44.46
C GLN A 21 8.65 1.79 45.14
N ILE A 22 7.34 1.96 44.99
CA ILE A 22 6.36 0.96 45.45
C ILE A 22 6.43 -0.30 44.59
N LEU A 23 6.62 -0.18 43.28
CA LEU A 23 6.79 -1.34 42.40
C LEU A 23 8.08 -2.11 42.68
N THR A 24 9.17 -1.44 43.10
CA THR A 24 10.44 -2.12 43.44
C THR A 24 10.34 -2.97 44.70
N ASP A 25 9.44 -2.61 45.64
CA ASP A 25 9.23 -3.36 46.88
C ASP A 25 8.20 -4.49 46.73
N LEU A 26 7.52 -4.57 45.58
CA LEU A 26 6.49 -5.58 45.30
C LEU A 26 7.05 -6.77 44.54
N ASP A 27 6.59 -7.96 44.91
CA ASP A 27 6.91 -9.18 44.15
C ASP A 27 6.20 -9.18 42.77
N PRO A 28 6.74 -9.92 41.78
CA PRO A 28 6.18 -9.95 40.43
C PRO A 28 4.71 -10.42 40.34
N GLU A 29 4.23 -11.25 41.27
CA GLU A 29 2.83 -11.67 41.30
C GLU A 29 1.94 -10.54 41.81
N SER A 30 2.37 -9.81 42.83
CA SER A 30 1.70 -8.62 43.33
C SER A 30 1.65 -7.50 42.29
N ILE A 31 2.71 -7.30 41.49
CA ILE A 31 2.70 -6.34 40.37
C ILE A 31 1.67 -6.75 39.31
N LYS A 32 1.58 -8.05 39.00
CA LYS A 32 0.57 -8.58 38.07
C LYS A 32 -0.84 -8.42 38.63
N ALA A 33 -1.05 -8.64 39.92
CA ALA A 33 -2.33 -8.41 40.59
C ALA A 33 -2.71 -6.93 40.56
N LEU A 34 -1.76 -6.02 40.87
CA LEU A 34 -1.97 -4.58 40.84
C LEU A 34 -2.42 -4.09 39.45
N ARG A 35 -1.85 -4.66 38.38
CA ARG A 35 -2.31 -4.40 37.00
C ARG A 35 -3.76 -4.78 36.74
N LEU A 36 -4.23 -5.87 37.32
CA LEU A 36 -5.58 -6.38 37.07
C LEU A 36 -6.66 -5.57 37.81
N THR A 37 -6.27 -4.68 38.73
CA THR A 37 -7.21 -3.93 39.57
C THR A 37 -7.92 -2.77 38.85
N THR A 38 -7.21 -1.97 38.06
CA THR A 38 -7.78 -0.77 37.43
C THR A 38 -7.01 -0.42 36.16
N ARG A 39 -7.71 0.10 35.15
CA ARG A 39 -7.10 0.51 33.87
C ARG A 39 -5.98 1.54 34.04
N THR A 40 -6.13 2.50 34.95
CA THR A 40 -5.12 3.54 35.23
C THR A 40 -3.86 2.99 35.91
N LEU A 41 -3.99 1.99 36.78
CA LEU A 41 -2.85 1.30 37.39
C LEU A 41 -2.19 0.33 36.40
N ALA A 42 -2.99 -0.35 35.57
CA ALA A 42 -2.47 -1.11 34.44
C ALA A 42 -1.67 -0.25 33.46
N GLU A 43 -2.09 1.01 33.25
CA GLU A 43 -1.40 2.00 32.42
C GLU A 43 -0.07 2.47 33.05
N LYS A 44 -0.02 2.65 34.38
CA LYS A 44 1.24 3.00 35.07
C LYS A 44 2.20 1.83 35.24
N CYS A 45 1.71 0.59 35.27
CA CYS A 45 2.53 -0.62 35.38
C CYS A 45 2.91 -1.16 33.98
N LEU A 46 3.93 -0.59 33.33
CA LEU A 46 4.46 -0.89 31.98
C LEU A 46 4.34 -2.35 31.44
N GLY A 47 3.38 -2.68 30.55
CA GLY A 47 3.47 -3.88 29.66
C GLY A 47 2.13 -4.49 29.15
N PRO A 48 2.13 -5.27 28.03
CA PRO A 48 0.95 -5.98 27.49
C PRO A 48 0.54 -7.22 28.31
N ARG A 49 -0.66 -7.75 28.04
CA ARG A 49 -1.48 -8.57 28.96
C ARG A 49 -0.93 -9.97 29.31
N ASP A 50 -0.09 -10.60 28.49
CA ASP A 50 0.10 -12.05 28.62
C ASP A 50 1.51 -12.52 29.02
N GLN A 51 2.55 -11.70 28.93
CA GLN A 51 3.90 -12.06 29.40
C GLN A 51 4.60 -10.83 29.97
N LEU A 52 5.23 -10.99 31.14
CA LEU A 52 5.96 -9.93 31.83
C LEU A 52 7.08 -9.36 30.92
N ILE A 53 7.02 -8.04 30.75
CA ILE A 53 8.07 -7.10 30.34
C ILE A 53 8.42 -7.07 28.84
N GLN A 54 7.60 -6.34 28.08
CA GLN A 54 8.07 -5.51 26.97
C GLN A 54 7.68 -4.06 27.30
N PRO A 55 8.61 -3.21 27.78
CA PRO A 55 8.30 -1.81 28.01
C PRO A 55 8.17 -1.16 26.62
N VAL A 56 6.92 -1.01 26.18
CA VAL A 56 6.60 -0.21 25.01
C VAL A 56 6.59 1.24 25.48
N LEU A 57 7.66 1.97 25.22
CA LEU A 57 7.85 3.32 25.72
C LEU A 57 7.72 4.32 24.56
N ASP A 58 6.82 5.29 24.72
CA ASP A 58 6.87 6.49 23.90
C ASP A 58 8.22 7.16 24.11
N PHE A 59 8.93 7.42 23.03
CA PHE A 59 10.26 8.00 23.09
C PHE A 59 10.17 9.45 23.59
N SER A 60 10.38 9.64 24.90
CA SER A 60 10.32 10.93 25.60
C SER A 60 11.31 10.94 26.79
N PRO A 61 11.80 12.12 27.22
CA PRO A 61 12.75 12.20 28.34
C PRO A 61 12.24 11.56 29.62
N GLN A 62 10.95 11.71 29.92
CA GLN A 62 10.32 11.15 31.13
C GLN A 62 10.35 9.62 31.11
N ASN A 63 9.99 9.02 29.98
CA ASN A 63 9.99 7.58 29.81
C ASN A 63 11.41 7.00 29.77
N LEU A 64 12.39 7.72 29.22
CA LEU A 64 13.80 7.30 29.27
C LEU A 64 14.36 7.34 30.70
N ARG A 65 13.96 8.33 31.52
CA ARG A 65 14.31 8.34 32.96
C ARG A 65 13.67 7.17 33.70
N ALA A 66 12.42 6.82 33.38
CA ALA A 66 11.77 5.63 33.93
C ALA A 66 12.47 4.33 33.47
N LEU A 67 12.91 4.27 32.21
CA LEU A 67 13.70 3.15 31.69
C LEU A 67 15.06 3.03 32.38
N TYR A 68 15.73 4.17 32.63
CA TYR A 68 16.96 4.19 33.40
C TYR A 68 16.74 3.70 34.84
N ALA A 69 15.67 4.13 35.50
CA ALA A 69 15.30 3.63 36.82
C ALA A 69 15.08 2.11 36.82
N LEU A 70 14.41 1.58 35.78
CA LEU A 70 14.23 0.14 35.59
C LEU A 70 15.57 -0.59 35.37
N ALA A 71 16.50 0.03 34.66
CA ALA A 71 17.84 -0.52 34.43
C ALA A 71 18.69 -0.57 35.71
N CYS A 72 18.45 0.34 36.65
CA CYS A 72 19.11 0.35 37.96
C CYS A 72 18.51 -0.64 38.97
N ASP A 73 17.35 -1.25 38.67
CA ASP A 73 16.71 -2.22 39.56
C ASP A 73 17.41 -3.59 39.48
N PRO A 74 17.96 -4.12 40.59
CA PRO A 74 18.72 -5.37 40.59
C PRO A 74 17.88 -6.62 40.34
N VAL A 75 16.56 -6.57 40.54
CA VAL A 75 15.62 -7.70 40.38
C VAL A 75 14.96 -7.68 39.01
N LEU A 76 14.59 -6.49 38.53
CA LEU A 76 13.86 -6.32 37.27
C LEU A 76 14.79 -6.17 36.05
N SER A 77 15.92 -5.48 36.19
CA SER A 77 16.89 -5.30 35.09
C SER A 77 17.30 -6.61 34.40
N PRO A 78 17.71 -7.69 35.11
CA PRO A 78 18.10 -8.94 34.47
C PRO A 78 16.93 -9.70 33.80
N LYS A 79 15.68 -9.28 34.05
CA LYS A 79 14.50 -9.86 33.40
C LYS A 79 14.11 -9.15 32.10
N VAL A 80 14.73 -8.00 31.79
CA VAL A 80 14.45 -7.24 30.57
C VAL A 80 15.30 -7.77 29.41
N HIS A 81 14.68 -8.56 28.53
CA HIS A 81 15.36 -9.14 27.37
C HIS A 81 15.04 -8.40 26.06
N SER A 82 13.93 -7.66 26.01
CA SER A 82 13.42 -6.99 24.82
C SER A 82 12.98 -5.56 25.15
N LEU A 83 13.40 -4.59 24.32
CA LEU A 83 12.97 -3.20 24.42
C LEU A 83 12.18 -2.80 23.16
N THR A 84 11.14 -2.00 23.33
CA THR A 84 10.37 -1.44 22.21
C THR A 84 10.25 0.07 22.34
N PHE A 85 10.87 0.80 21.42
CA PHE A 85 10.84 2.25 21.35
C PHE A 85 9.79 2.72 20.34
N LEU A 86 8.90 3.60 20.78
CA LEU A 86 7.85 4.16 19.92
C LEU A 86 8.20 5.56 19.41
N ALA A 87 8.35 5.69 18.09
CA ALA A 87 8.34 6.96 17.38
C ALA A 87 6.89 7.42 17.18
N THR A 88 6.46 8.37 17.99
CA THR A 88 5.09 8.88 17.93
C THR A 88 5.05 10.19 17.15
N SER A 89 4.09 10.36 16.26
CA SER A 89 3.75 11.67 15.66
C SER A 89 2.48 12.22 16.32
N LEU A 90 2.46 13.51 16.63
CA LEU A 90 1.28 14.18 17.16
C LEU A 90 0.51 14.78 15.98
N GLU A 91 -0.73 14.36 15.77
CA GLU A 91 -1.60 14.92 14.74
C GLU A 91 -2.78 15.64 15.39
N PHE A 92 -2.88 16.93 15.16
CA PHE A 92 -3.96 17.76 15.69
C PHE A 92 -4.67 18.59 14.61
N ARG A 93 -4.27 18.54 13.33
CA ARG A 93 -4.89 19.37 12.28
C ARG A 93 -6.33 18.96 11.98
N GLU A 94 -6.61 17.65 11.95
CA GLU A 94 -7.98 17.15 11.77
C GLU A 94 -8.86 17.56 12.96
N LEU A 95 -8.33 17.49 14.17
CA LEU A 95 -9.01 17.92 15.38
C LEU A 95 -9.27 19.43 15.37
N GLU A 96 -8.25 20.23 15.06
CA GLU A 96 -8.35 21.70 14.93
C GLU A 96 -9.41 22.10 13.91
N LYS A 97 -9.39 21.48 12.72
CA LYS A 97 -10.40 21.71 11.68
C LYS A 97 -11.81 21.33 12.16
N SER A 98 -11.97 20.18 12.81
CA SER A 98 -13.29 19.77 13.33
C SER A 98 -13.82 20.75 14.39
N ILE A 99 -12.94 21.29 15.24
CA ILE A 99 -13.30 22.30 16.25
C ILE A 99 -13.69 23.63 15.58
N GLU A 100 -12.96 24.06 14.55
CA GLU A 100 -13.25 25.28 13.79
C GLU A 100 -14.59 25.20 13.06
N VAL A 101 -14.92 24.03 12.49
CA VAL A 101 -16.14 23.83 11.71
C VAL A 101 -17.34 23.50 12.61
N GLY A 102 -17.11 22.97 13.83
CA GLY A 102 -18.14 22.71 14.83
C GLY A 102 -18.77 21.32 14.79
N TYR A 103 -18.27 20.43 13.92
CA TYR A 103 -18.69 19.03 13.82
C TYR A 103 -17.49 18.11 13.52
N TYR A 104 -17.63 16.81 13.78
CA TYR A 104 -16.65 15.79 13.42
C TYR A 104 -17.25 14.74 12.48
N GLU A 105 -16.43 14.10 11.65
CA GLU A 105 -16.87 12.98 10.78
C GLU A 105 -16.74 11.65 11.54
N GLU A 106 -17.84 10.93 11.69
CA GLU A 106 -17.84 9.57 12.24
C GLU A 106 -18.06 8.54 11.13
N VAL A 107 -17.22 7.49 11.10
CA VAL A 107 -17.40 6.36 10.18
C VAL A 107 -18.33 5.36 10.83
N VAL A 108 -19.58 5.32 10.40
CA VAL A 108 -20.57 4.34 10.85
C VAL A 108 -20.43 3.08 10.01
N VAL A 109 -20.09 1.97 10.65
CA VAL A 109 -19.95 0.66 10.01
C VAL A 109 -21.23 -0.15 10.26
N ASN A 110 -22.05 -0.31 9.23
CA ASN A 110 -23.26 -1.12 9.25
C ASN A 110 -23.03 -2.39 8.42
N GLY A 111 -22.37 -3.37 9.02
CA GLY A 111 -22.00 -4.62 8.35
C GLY A 111 -20.97 -4.36 7.23
N PRO A 112 -21.22 -4.77 5.96
CA PRO A 112 -20.27 -4.58 4.87
C PRO A 112 -20.05 -3.12 4.42
N ILE A 113 -20.96 -2.24 4.83
CA ILE A 113 -21.11 -0.89 4.32
C ILE A 113 -20.63 0.09 5.38
N TRP A 114 -19.81 1.04 4.97
CA TRP A 114 -19.39 2.17 5.79
C TRP A 114 -19.98 3.47 5.21
N SER A 115 -20.52 4.32 6.08
CA SER A 115 -20.91 5.71 5.78
C SER A 115 -20.08 6.66 6.62
N ARG A 116 -19.81 7.86 6.10
CA ARG A 116 -19.32 8.97 6.92
C ARG A 116 -20.50 9.87 7.24
N GLU A 117 -20.75 10.07 8.52
CA GLU A 117 -21.80 10.94 9.03
C GLU A 117 -21.16 12.13 9.74
N GLU A 118 -21.67 13.33 9.48
CA GLU A 118 -21.24 14.54 10.18
C GLU A 118 -22.02 14.63 11.49
N VAL A 119 -21.30 14.66 12.61
CA VAL A 119 -21.86 14.70 13.96
C VAL A 119 -21.45 16.00 14.62
N ASP A 120 -22.43 16.84 14.96
CA ASP A 120 -22.20 18.11 15.66
C ASP A 120 -21.66 17.86 17.07
N TYR A 121 -20.70 18.68 17.50
CA TYR A 121 -20.18 18.58 18.86
C TYR A 121 -21.24 18.98 19.89
N THR A 122 -21.43 18.15 20.91
CA THR A 122 -22.09 18.62 22.13
C THR A 122 -21.17 19.61 22.89
N PRO A 123 -21.72 20.51 23.73
CA PRO A 123 -20.90 21.47 24.48
C PRO A 123 -19.82 20.82 25.37
N GLU A 124 -20.10 19.65 25.95
CA GLU A 124 -19.14 18.91 26.77
C GLU A 124 -18.04 18.25 25.92
N GLU A 125 -18.40 17.72 24.75
CA GLU A 125 -17.44 17.14 23.80
C GLU A 125 -16.54 18.21 23.18
N LEU A 126 -17.07 19.41 22.91
CA LEU A 126 -16.30 20.53 22.40
C LEU A 126 -15.24 21.00 23.40
N ASP A 127 -15.61 21.16 24.68
CA ASP A 127 -14.65 21.53 25.74
C ASP A 127 -13.56 20.47 25.91
N LYS A 128 -13.94 19.19 25.85
CA LYS A 128 -13.00 18.08 25.85
C LYS A 128 -12.08 18.10 24.64
N ALA A 129 -12.60 18.30 23.43
CA ALA A 129 -11.82 18.39 22.20
C ALA A 129 -10.83 19.57 22.24
N GLN A 130 -11.24 20.73 22.76
CA GLN A 130 -10.37 21.90 22.96
C GLN A 130 -9.28 21.64 24.01
N ALA A 131 -9.59 20.92 25.09
CA ALA A 131 -8.60 20.51 26.08
C ALA A 131 -7.58 19.51 25.51
N GLU A 132 -8.03 18.58 24.65
CA GLU A 132 -7.16 17.64 23.93
C GLU A 132 -6.27 18.36 22.92
N LEU A 133 -6.80 19.33 22.17
CA LEU A 133 -6.03 20.16 21.24
C LEU A 133 -4.92 20.94 21.95
N ARG A 134 -5.25 21.59 23.09
CA ARG A 134 -4.24 22.31 23.90
C ARG A 134 -3.13 21.38 24.37
N TRP A 135 -3.49 20.20 24.86
CA TRP A 135 -2.52 19.20 25.29
C TRP A 135 -1.62 18.72 24.14
N LEU A 136 -2.18 18.45 22.95
CA LEU A 136 -1.39 18.04 21.78
C LEU A 136 -0.38 19.11 21.37
N LYS A 137 -0.78 20.40 21.39
CA LYS A 137 0.11 21.53 21.09
C LYS A 137 1.24 21.65 22.13
N GLU A 138 0.91 21.58 23.42
CA GLU A 138 1.91 21.56 24.50
C GLU A 138 2.91 20.40 24.35
N GLN A 139 2.43 19.20 24.00
CA GLN A 139 3.30 18.04 23.76
C GLN A 139 4.19 18.22 22.53
N GLN A 140 3.71 18.90 21.47
CA GLN A 140 4.51 19.20 20.29
C GLN A 140 5.63 20.20 20.61
N GLU A 141 5.31 21.25 21.37
CA GLU A 141 6.30 22.23 21.83
C GLU A 141 7.35 21.59 22.75
N ALA A 142 6.91 20.74 23.70
CA ALA A 142 7.82 20.00 24.55
C ALA A 142 8.79 19.11 23.76
N ARG A 143 8.32 18.47 22.67
CA ARG A 143 9.17 17.67 21.78
C ARG A 143 10.14 18.50 20.96
N ALA A 144 9.72 19.68 20.50
CA ALA A 144 10.60 20.59 19.77
C ALA A 144 11.73 21.12 20.68
N ALA A 145 11.52 21.15 21.99
CA ALA A 145 12.51 21.53 22.99
C ALA A 145 13.42 20.37 23.46
N GLU A 146 13.21 19.13 22.99
CA GLU A 146 14.06 17.98 23.37
C GLU A 146 15.49 18.15 22.85
N SER A 147 16.47 18.03 23.73
CA SER A 147 17.88 18.08 23.32
C SER A 147 18.36 16.68 22.86
N PRO A 148 18.93 16.54 21.64
CA PRO A 148 19.42 15.24 21.14
C PRO A 148 20.46 14.59 22.07
N SER A 149 21.34 15.40 22.66
CA SER A 149 22.40 14.93 23.57
C SER A 149 21.85 14.34 24.86
N GLU A 150 20.81 14.95 25.46
CA GLU A 150 20.19 14.43 26.68
C GLU A 150 19.50 13.09 26.41
N MET A 151 18.80 12.97 25.28
CA MET A 151 18.11 11.72 24.90
C MET A 151 19.11 10.57 24.72
N VAL A 152 20.23 10.82 24.04
CA VAL A 152 21.31 9.84 23.88
C VAL A 152 21.95 9.49 25.22
N GLU A 153 22.23 10.47 26.08
CA GLU A 153 22.84 10.21 27.39
C GLU A 153 21.93 9.37 28.31
N LEU A 154 20.63 9.66 28.35
CA LEU A 154 19.67 8.87 29.13
C LEU A 154 19.56 7.43 28.59
N LEU A 155 19.53 7.27 27.26
CA LEU A 155 19.54 5.95 26.62
C LEU A 155 20.81 5.18 26.94
N GLN A 156 21.98 5.81 26.85
CA GLN A 156 23.25 5.16 27.14
C GLN A 156 23.25 4.59 28.56
N ARG A 157 22.86 5.41 29.54
CA ARG A 157 22.81 4.99 30.95
C ARG A 157 21.83 3.85 31.16
N ALA A 158 20.67 3.89 30.49
CA ALA A 158 19.69 2.80 30.55
C ALA A 158 20.23 1.51 29.91
N LEU A 159 20.79 1.57 28.71
CA LEU A 159 21.33 0.42 27.99
C LEU A 159 22.49 -0.24 28.74
N GLN A 160 23.38 0.56 29.37
CA GLN A 160 24.47 0.04 30.22
C GLN A 160 23.93 -0.78 31.40
N GLY A 161 22.79 -0.37 31.99
CA GLY A 161 22.20 -1.08 33.13
C GLY A 161 21.59 -2.44 32.76
N PHE A 162 21.14 -2.63 31.52
CA PHE A 162 20.58 -3.90 31.05
C PHE A 162 21.64 -4.91 30.57
N GLY A 163 22.86 -4.46 30.26
CA GLY A 163 23.94 -5.33 29.79
C GLY A 163 23.69 -5.87 28.38
N ALA A 164 23.30 -7.15 28.25
CA ALA A 164 23.07 -7.80 26.95
C ALA A 164 21.58 -7.96 26.66
N LEU A 165 21.10 -7.32 25.59
CA LEU A 165 19.70 -7.38 25.17
C LEU A 165 19.52 -8.44 24.08
N GLN A 166 18.41 -9.19 24.16
CA GLN A 166 18.05 -10.12 23.09
C GLN A 166 17.51 -9.35 21.89
N SER A 167 16.57 -8.43 22.10
CA SER A 167 15.95 -7.68 20.99
C SER A 167 15.72 -6.20 21.29
N ILE A 168 15.90 -5.37 20.27
CA ILE A 168 15.46 -3.98 20.26
C ILE A 168 14.51 -3.79 19.08
N ARG A 169 13.33 -3.23 19.33
CA ARG A 169 12.31 -2.99 18.31
C ARG A 169 11.95 -1.52 18.28
N LEU A 170 11.92 -0.95 17.08
CA LEU A 170 11.45 0.40 16.82
C LEU A 170 10.09 0.29 16.13
N ASP A 171 9.08 0.88 16.73
CA ASP A 171 7.73 0.95 16.18
C ASP A 171 7.26 2.41 16.14
N GLY A 172 6.28 2.72 15.30
CA GLY A 172 5.75 4.05 15.10
C GLY A 172 4.25 4.14 15.36
N GLY A 173 3.73 5.34 15.51
CA GLY A 173 2.28 5.54 15.59
C GLY A 173 1.87 7.00 15.64
N ILE A 174 0.60 7.27 15.29
CA ILE A 174 0.00 8.60 15.46
C ILE A 174 -0.74 8.67 16.79
N VAL A 175 -0.58 9.81 17.47
CA VAL A 175 -1.32 10.19 18.67
C VAL A 175 -2.35 11.26 18.29
N ARG A 176 -3.64 10.91 18.45
CA ARG A 176 -4.78 11.81 18.18
C ARG A 176 -5.51 12.30 19.43
N GLY A 177 -5.14 11.85 20.65
CA GLY A 177 -5.82 12.24 21.89
C GLY A 177 -5.20 11.68 23.18
N ARG A 178 -5.79 12.04 24.34
CA ARG A 178 -5.25 11.76 25.71
C ARG A 178 -5.45 10.33 26.22
N GLY A 179 -6.47 9.61 25.75
CA GLY A 179 -6.69 8.20 26.12
C GLY A 179 -5.92 7.28 25.19
N ARG A 180 -5.26 6.23 25.74
CA ARG A 180 -4.44 5.21 25.04
C ARG A 180 -4.47 5.41 23.54
N THR A 181 -3.44 6.08 23.04
CA THR A 181 -3.07 6.20 21.63
C THR A 181 -3.88 5.22 20.79
N LYS A 182 -4.98 5.68 20.17
CA LYS A 182 -5.60 4.90 19.08
C LYS A 182 -4.49 4.84 18.03
N ARG A 183 -3.72 3.75 18.07
CA ARG A 183 -2.62 3.44 17.17
C ARG A 183 -3.24 3.12 15.84
N GLU A 184 -3.71 4.16 15.19
CA GLU A 184 -4.25 4.05 13.85
C GLU A 184 -3.04 4.09 12.91
N PRO A 185 -3.03 3.21 11.89
CA PRO A 185 -2.07 3.35 10.81
C PRO A 185 -2.21 4.79 10.29
N PRO A 186 -1.10 5.49 10.02
CA PRO A 186 -1.19 6.91 9.75
C PRO A 186 -2.12 7.19 8.57
N GLY A 187 -2.82 8.34 8.58
CA GLY A 187 -3.65 8.72 7.44
C GLY A 187 -2.80 8.99 6.20
N TYR A 188 -3.39 8.92 5.01
CA TYR A 188 -2.71 9.10 3.71
C TYR A 188 -1.87 10.39 3.56
N LYS A 189 -2.01 11.36 4.46
CA LYS A 189 -1.34 12.68 4.42
C LYS A 189 -0.39 12.95 5.60
N GLN A 190 -0.19 11.99 6.52
CA GLN A 190 0.37 12.24 7.86
C GLN A 190 1.74 11.56 8.09
N TRP A 191 2.40 11.10 7.01
CA TRP A 191 3.61 10.28 7.05
C TRP A 191 4.88 11.01 7.43
N LYS A 192 5.04 12.23 6.89
CA LYS A 192 6.32 12.95 6.95
C LYS A 192 6.77 13.24 8.39
N PRO A 193 5.92 13.80 9.28
CA PRO A 193 6.33 14.04 10.66
C PRO A 193 6.63 12.74 11.42
N LEU A 194 5.93 11.64 11.08
CA LEU A 194 6.21 10.33 11.66
C LEU A 194 7.57 9.79 11.21
N TRP A 195 7.92 9.90 9.93
CA TRP A 195 9.22 9.44 9.43
C TRP A 195 10.37 10.29 9.94
N GLU A 196 10.21 11.61 10.03
CA GLU A 196 11.21 12.48 10.65
C GLU A 196 11.47 12.07 12.10
N ARG A 197 10.41 11.84 12.89
CA ARG A 197 10.57 11.33 14.26
C ARG A 197 11.16 9.92 14.28
N ALA A 198 10.76 9.05 13.36
CA ALA A 198 11.26 7.69 13.27
C ALA A 198 12.78 7.64 12.99
N SER A 199 13.25 8.48 12.08
CA SER A 199 14.68 8.67 11.77
C SER A 199 15.45 9.22 12.97
N GLN A 200 14.91 10.22 13.68
CA GLN A 200 15.53 10.75 14.90
C GLN A 200 15.66 9.68 15.99
N VAL A 201 14.60 8.91 16.24
CA VAL A 201 14.61 7.83 17.23
C VAL A 201 15.61 6.75 16.84
N LEU A 202 15.65 6.34 15.56
CA LEU A 202 16.67 5.40 15.09
C LEU A 202 18.07 5.98 15.35
N SER A 203 18.32 7.24 14.98
CA SER A 203 19.59 7.93 15.19
C SER A 203 20.05 7.82 16.64
N TRP A 204 19.20 8.24 17.57
CA TRP A 204 19.54 8.25 18.99
C TRP A 204 19.78 6.85 19.55
N VAL A 205 18.96 5.87 19.16
CA VAL A 205 19.13 4.47 19.59
C VAL A 205 20.43 3.89 19.04
N LEU A 206 20.73 4.07 17.75
CA LEU A 206 21.96 3.58 17.14
C LEU A 206 23.19 4.24 17.75
N THR A 207 23.20 5.56 17.91
CA THR A 207 24.30 6.29 18.55
C THR A 207 24.53 5.81 19.98
N ALA A 208 23.46 5.62 20.77
CA ALA A 208 23.56 5.11 22.14
C ALA A 208 24.07 3.65 22.18
N MET A 209 23.61 2.77 21.28
CA MET A 209 24.08 1.39 21.19
C MET A 209 25.57 1.32 20.87
N VAL A 210 26.01 2.09 19.87
CA VAL A 210 27.42 2.16 19.46
C VAL A 210 28.32 2.66 20.59
N GLN A 211 27.89 3.72 21.29
CA GLN A 211 28.68 4.32 22.38
C GLN A 211 28.73 3.45 23.63
N THR A 212 27.68 2.65 23.89
CA THR A 212 27.65 1.73 25.03
C THR A 212 28.31 0.38 24.74
N GLY A 213 28.47 0.01 23.45
CA GLY A 213 28.96 -1.31 23.05
C GLY A 213 27.98 -2.44 23.39
N VAL A 214 26.71 -2.12 23.61
CA VAL A 214 25.68 -3.12 23.90
C VAL A 214 25.40 -3.95 22.65
N SER A 215 25.58 -5.25 22.78
CA SER A 215 25.30 -6.20 21.71
C SER A 215 23.84 -6.64 21.74
N VAL A 216 23.20 -6.64 20.57
CA VAL A 216 21.79 -6.98 20.37
C VAL A 216 21.70 -8.10 19.34
N ARG A 217 20.89 -9.13 19.62
CA ARG A 217 20.72 -10.25 18.67
C ARG A 217 19.71 -9.94 17.58
N ASP A 218 18.57 -9.34 17.94
CA ASP A 218 17.48 -9.06 17.02
C ASP A 218 17.17 -7.56 16.99
N LEU A 219 17.26 -6.93 15.82
CA LEU A 219 16.94 -5.53 15.65
C LEU A 219 15.86 -5.35 14.57
N ASP A 220 14.68 -4.90 15.01
CA ASP A 220 13.55 -4.63 14.13
C ASP A 220 13.31 -3.13 14.03
N VAL A 221 13.36 -2.59 12.81
CA VAL A 221 13.24 -1.16 12.55
C VAL A 221 11.98 -0.86 11.73
N TYR A 222 10.94 -0.39 12.43
CA TYR A 222 9.63 0.01 11.92
C TYR A 222 8.94 -1.04 11.05
N TYR A 223 9.16 -2.31 11.38
CA TYR A 223 8.62 -3.43 10.63
C TYR A 223 7.12 -3.60 10.83
N ASN A 224 6.67 -3.68 12.09
CA ASN A 224 5.28 -3.97 12.44
C ASN A 224 4.34 -2.76 12.28
N THR A 225 4.91 -1.57 12.16
CA THR A 225 4.12 -0.36 11.98
C THR A 225 3.86 -0.13 10.51
N ASP A 226 2.61 -0.35 10.09
CA ASP A 226 2.17 -0.06 8.75
C ASP A 226 2.55 1.38 8.36
N ARG A 227 3.18 1.52 7.19
CA ARG A 227 3.46 2.79 6.53
C ARG A 227 4.45 3.73 7.29
N CYS A 228 5.09 3.26 8.37
CA CYS A 228 6.28 3.88 8.95
C CYS A 228 7.55 3.32 8.27
N CYS A 229 8.47 4.18 7.85
CA CYS A 229 9.73 3.78 7.22
C CYS A 229 10.78 4.87 7.39
N ILE A 230 12.02 4.53 7.06
CA ILE A 230 13.16 5.42 7.18
C ILE A 230 13.66 5.80 5.77
N PRO A 231 13.73 7.09 5.45
CA PRO A 231 14.34 7.58 4.22
C PRO A 231 15.79 7.13 4.07
N VAL A 232 16.16 6.71 2.85
CA VAL A 232 17.51 6.21 2.55
C VAL A 232 18.60 7.28 2.76
N ASP A 233 18.28 8.56 2.53
CA ASP A 233 19.17 9.70 2.80
C ASP A 233 19.48 9.86 4.28
N GLU A 234 18.49 9.69 5.16
CA GLU A 234 18.70 9.71 6.61
C GLU A 234 19.59 8.55 7.08
N ILE A 235 19.40 7.35 6.52
CA ILE A 235 20.24 6.19 6.87
C ILE A 235 21.68 6.39 6.44
N ALA A 236 21.90 6.95 5.25
CA ALA A 236 23.25 7.24 4.80
C ALA A 236 23.91 8.33 5.64
N ALA A 237 23.16 9.37 6.03
CA ALA A 237 23.65 10.39 6.96
C ALA A 237 24.05 9.77 8.31
N LEU A 238 23.25 8.82 8.82
CA LEU A 238 23.59 8.06 10.02
C LEU A 238 24.86 7.21 9.85
N ALA A 239 24.98 6.50 8.72
CA ALA A 239 26.16 5.70 8.43
C ALA A 239 27.43 6.56 8.30
N ALA A 240 27.32 7.74 7.68
CA ALA A 240 28.42 8.68 7.53
C ALA A 240 28.92 9.25 8.87
N GLY A 241 28.00 9.42 9.85
CA GLY A 241 28.33 9.92 11.19
C GLY A 241 29.02 8.91 12.12
N LEU A 242 29.14 7.64 11.72
CA LEU A 242 29.76 6.57 12.53
C LEU A 242 31.17 6.25 12.04
N ASP A 243 32.13 6.11 12.97
CA ASP A 243 33.51 5.68 12.67
C ASP A 243 33.57 4.18 12.26
N GLN A 244 34.65 3.75 11.61
CA GLN A 244 34.79 2.35 11.16
C GLN A 244 34.73 1.33 12.31
N SER A 245 35.38 1.61 13.45
CA SER A 245 35.33 0.76 14.64
C SER A 245 33.92 0.66 15.25
N GLN A 246 33.17 1.76 15.19
CA GLN A 246 31.80 1.84 15.66
C GLN A 246 30.84 1.03 14.79
N ARG A 247 31.06 1.01 13.46
CA ARG A 247 30.30 0.19 12.51
C ARG A 247 30.52 -1.31 12.77
N GLU A 248 31.74 -1.72 13.11
CA GLU A 248 32.04 -3.11 13.43
C GLU A 248 31.37 -3.59 14.71
N LEU A 249 31.28 -2.72 15.73
CA LEU A 249 30.61 -3.05 17.00
C LEU A 249 29.12 -3.36 16.82
N PHE A 250 28.45 -2.67 15.90
CA PHE A 250 27.02 -2.86 15.67
C PHE A 250 26.70 -4.22 15.04
N GLY A 251 27.55 -4.71 14.12
CA GLY A 251 27.38 -6.03 13.50
C GLY A 251 27.69 -7.21 14.43
N ASN A 252 28.34 -6.97 15.56
CA ASN A 252 28.77 -8.04 16.46
C ASN A 252 27.58 -8.70 17.19
N ASN A 253 27.38 -9.99 16.89
CA ASN A 253 26.30 -10.87 17.38
C ASN A 253 24.88 -10.59 16.85
N LEU A 254 24.71 -9.70 15.88
CA LEU A 254 23.41 -9.49 15.24
C LEU A 254 23.02 -10.77 14.45
N GLN A 255 21.90 -11.38 14.82
CA GLN A 255 21.36 -12.61 14.22
C GLN A 255 20.16 -12.33 13.32
N SER A 256 19.30 -11.38 13.69
CA SER A 256 18.14 -10.97 12.88
C SER A 256 18.14 -9.45 12.69
N PHE A 257 18.01 -9.02 11.43
CA PHE A 257 17.92 -7.60 11.08
C PHE A 257 16.74 -7.35 10.14
N GLN A 258 15.80 -6.52 10.59
CA GLN A 258 14.62 -6.15 9.82
C GLN A 258 14.54 -4.64 9.65
N LEU A 259 14.38 -4.17 8.42
CA LEU A 259 14.40 -2.74 8.12
C LEU A 259 13.35 -2.35 7.07
N SER A 260 12.51 -1.37 7.43
CA SER A 260 11.59 -0.71 6.49
C SER A 260 12.16 0.62 5.99
N LEU A 261 12.50 0.65 4.70
CA LEU A 261 13.13 1.76 3.97
C LEU A 261 12.12 2.56 3.14
N SER A 262 12.48 3.78 2.76
CA SER A 262 11.76 4.59 1.75
C SER A 262 12.69 5.41 0.87
N GLY A 263 12.19 5.85 -0.29
CA GLY A 263 12.89 6.84 -1.12
C GLY A 263 13.14 8.15 -0.37
N ALA A 264 14.12 8.93 -0.83
CA ALA A 264 14.52 10.19 -0.21
C ALA A 264 13.36 11.18 -0.16
N LEU A 265 13.25 11.92 0.94
CA LEU A 265 12.18 12.92 1.15
C LEU A 265 12.20 14.03 0.10
N LYS A 266 13.38 14.36 -0.44
CA LYS A 266 13.55 15.37 -1.50
C LYS A 266 13.00 14.92 -2.85
N ASP A 267 13.06 13.62 -3.15
CA ASP A 267 12.52 13.07 -4.40
C ASP A 267 10.98 13.11 -4.40
N ALA A 268 10.36 13.20 -3.22
CA ALA A 268 8.93 13.50 -3.10
C ALA A 268 8.59 14.99 -3.36
N HIS A 269 9.56 15.91 -3.30
CA HIS A 269 9.38 17.35 -3.60
C HIS A 269 9.74 17.74 -5.04
N VAL A 270 10.60 16.99 -5.74
CA VAL A 270 10.89 17.22 -7.17
C VAL A 270 9.60 17.11 -8.00
N GLU A 271 8.59 16.38 -7.53
CA GLU A 271 7.26 16.36 -8.16
C GLU A 271 6.48 17.69 -8.06
N LYS A 272 6.90 18.68 -7.24
CA LYS A 272 6.28 20.02 -7.18
C LYS A 272 6.87 21.02 -8.17
N ALA A 273 8.07 20.78 -8.69
CA ALA A 273 8.78 21.71 -9.55
C ALA A 273 9.09 21.01 -10.88
N GLU A 274 8.35 21.44 -11.91
CA GLU A 274 8.66 21.28 -13.34
C GLU A 274 8.03 20.09 -14.09
N GLU A 275 7.09 20.43 -14.96
CA GLU A 275 6.75 19.75 -16.23
C GLU A 275 7.89 19.92 -17.29
N GLY A 276 9.08 20.32 -16.88
CA GLY A 276 10.27 20.41 -17.73
C GLY A 276 11.07 19.12 -17.65
N LYS A 277 11.56 18.64 -18.79
CA LYS A 277 12.52 17.54 -18.86
C LYS A 277 13.81 17.93 -18.13
N GLU A 278 13.88 17.74 -16.83
CA GLU A 278 15.15 17.52 -16.15
C GLU A 278 15.32 16.02 -15.98
N GLU A 279 16.25 15.44 -16.74
CA GLU A 279 16.82 14.15 -16.40
C GLU A 279 17.30 14.26 -14.94
N VAL A 280 16.72 13.45 -14.05
CA VAL A 280 17.23 13.30 -12.69
C VAL A 280 18.66 12.84 -12.84
N GLY A 281 19.60 13.78 -12.71
CA GLY A 281 21.03 13.50 -12.79
C GLY A 281 21.35 12.35 -11.86
N GLU A 282 22.06 11.37 -12.40
CA GLU A 282 22.64 10.26 -11.65
C GLU A 282 23.40 10.87 -10.46
N LYS A 283 22.81 10.81 -9.26
CA LYS A 283 23.49 11.32 -8.06
C LYS A 283 24.68 10.40 -7.81
N ASP A 284 25.86 10.90 -8.14
CA ASP A 284 27.17 10.22 -8.15
C ASP A 284 27.67 9.69 -6.79
N GLU A 285 26.91 9.81 -5.70
CA GLU A 285 27.29 9.19 -4.41
C GLU A 285 26.28 8.10 -4.01
N PRO A 286 26.61 6.81 -4.21
CA PRO A 286 25.73 5.72 -3.84
C PRO A 286 25.62 5.67 -2.31
N LEU A 287 24.49 6.13 -1.78
CA LEU A 287 24.13 6.10 -0.36
C LEU A 287 24.38 4.69 0.22
N GLU A 288 25.27 4.61 1.20
CA GLU A 288 25.92 3.35 1.56
C GLU A 288 25.22 2.59 2.70
N ILE A 289 23.95 2.21 2.50
CA ILE A 289 23.12 1.52 3.52
C ILE A 289 23.79 0.23 4.05
N GLN A 290 24.61 -0.43 3.22
CA GLN A 290 25.31 -1.67 3.57
C GLN A 290 26.19 -1.55 4.83
N PHE A 291 26.63 -0.34 5.21
CA PHE A 291 27.50 -0.16 6.38
C PHE A 291 26.86 -0.55 7.70
N LEU A 292 25.54 -0.48 7.80
CA LEU A 292 24.85 -0.90 9.04
C LEU A 292 25.05 -2.38 9.33
N PHE A 293 25.27 -3.22 8.33
CA PHE A 293 25.32 -4.67 8.55
C PHE A 293 26.51 -5.34 7.86
N GLN A 294 27.44 -4.58 7.29
CA GLN A 294 28.63 -5.13 6.62
C GLN A 294 29.44 -6.07 7.52
N SER A 295 29.50 -5.78 8.82
CA SER A 295 30.26 -6.55 9.81
C SER A 295 29.42 -7.64 10.51
N ALA A 296 28.16 -7.85 10.10
CA ALA A 296 27.24 -8.81 10.72
C ALA A 296 27.49 -10.26 10.27
N SER A 297 28.64 -10.83 10.67
CA SER A 297 29.04 -12.19 10.29
C SER A 297 28.14 -13.29 10.89
N ALA A 298 27.47 -13.01 12.00
CA ALA A 298 26.55 -13.93 12.69
C ALA A 298 25.10 -13.85 12.18
N LEU A 299 24.82 -13.02 11.17
CA LEU A 299 23.47 -12.76 10.67
C LEU A 299 22.86 -14.02 10.04
N ARG A 300 21.69 -14.41 10.55
CA ARG A 300 20.89 -15.56 10.08
C ARG A 300 19.65 -15.12 9.33
N GLU A 301 19.07 -13.97 9.67
CA GLU A 301 17.87 -13.42 9.04
C GLU A 301 18.09 -11.97 8.61
N LEU A 302 17.78 -11.68 7.33
CA LEU A 302 17.80 -10.34 6.75
C LEU A 302 16.44 -10.06 6.08
N ASP A 303 15.69 -9.09 6.59
CA ASP A 303 14.42 -8.64 5.97
C ASP A 303 14.53 -7.14 5.61
N LEU A 304 14.60 -6.86 4.31
CA LEU A 304 14.65 -5.50 3.78
C LEU A 304 13.38 -5.21 2.99
N ARG A 305 12.62 -4.21 3.45
CA ARG A 305 11.38 -3.78 2.82
C ARG A 305 11.49 -2.35 2.37
N PHE A 306 11.48 -2.13 1.06
CA PHE A 306 11.42 -0.79 0.48
C PHE A 306 9.97 -0.38 0.24
N ARG A 307 9.51 0.59 1.02
CA ARG A 307 8.17 1.15 0.95
C ARG A 307 8.20 2.35 0.01
N ARG A 308 7.35 2.31 -1.03
CA ARG A 308 7.34 3.31 -2.11
C ARG A 308 6.75 4.63 -1.65
N THR A 309 7.36 5.73 -2.11
CA THR A 309 6.95 7.11 -1.77
C THR A 309 6.77 8.00 -3.00
N GLY A 310 7.14 7.50 -4.20
CA GLY A 310 7.08 8.17 -5.49
C GLY A 310 6.48 7.28 -6.60
N ARG A 311 6.46 7.77 -7.85
CA ARG A 311 5.99 7.01 -9.03
C ARG A 311 6.86 5.77 -9.31
N LEU A 312 6.28 4.79 -10.02
CA LEU A 312 6.96 3.53 -10.38
C LEU A 312 8.27 3.77 -11.17
N GLU A 313 8.31 4.85 -11.94
CA GLU A 313 9.41 5.23 -12.84
C GLU A 313 10.70 5.59 -12.09
N THR A 314 10.61 6.13 -10.87
CA THR A 314 11.79 6.52 -10.07
C THR A 314 12.36 5.36 -9.25
N LEU A 315 11.71 4.19 -9.25
CA LEU A 315 12.17 3.02 -8.48
C LEU A 315 13.53 2.51 -8.98
N HIS A 316 13.81 2.64 -10.27
CA HIS A 316 15.08 2.23 -10.88
C HIS A 316 16.29 2.96 -10.28
N CYS A 317 16.11 4.19 -9.80
CA CYS A 317 17.15 4.99 -9.14
C CYS A 317 17.66 4.35 -7.83
N TYR A 318 16.94 3.39 -7.26
CA TYR A 318 17.29 2.72 -5.99
C TYR A 318 17.86 1.30 -6.19
N ASN A 319 18.17 0.89 -7.42
CA ASN A 319 18.74 -0.42 -7.71
C ASN A 319 20.15 -0.63 -7.08
N TYR A 320 20.84 0.47 -6.74
CA TYR A 320 22.15 0.44 -6.10
C TYR A 320 22.10 -0.18 -4.69
N ILE A 321 20.95 -0.21 -4.01
CA ILE A 321 20.83 -0.76 -2.65
C ILE A 321 21.23 -2.25 -2.67
N ILE A 322 20.56 -3.05 -3.50
CA ILE A 322 20.90 -4.47 -3.63
C ILE A 322 22.28 -4.64 -4.28
N ASP A 323 22.64 -3.80 -5.26
CA ASP A 323 23.96 -3.89 -5.89
C ASP A 323 25.11 -3.73 -4.88
N ASN A 324 25.00 -2.75 -3.99
CA ASN A 324 25.97 -2.52 -2.92
C ASN A 324 26.00 -3.67 -1.91
N ILE A 325 24.83 -4.18 -1.49
CA ILE A 325 24.74 -5.34 -0.58
C ILE A 325 25.44 -6.54 -1.23
N SER A 326 25.08 -6.87 -2.48
CA SER A 326 25.66 -7.98 -3.23
C SER A 326 27.16 -7.86 -3.41
N LYS A 327 27.70 -6.66 -3.66
CA LYS A 327 29.13 -6.44 -3.89
C LYS A 327 29.94 -6.39 -2.60
N LYS A 328 29.50 -5.60 -1.61
CA LYS A 328 30.29 -5.21 -0.43
C LYS A 328 30.05 -6.05 0.83
N THR A 329 29.00 -6.88 0.86
CA THR A 329 28.67 -7.69 2.06
C THR A 329 28.79 -9.19 1.80
N GLN A 330 28.98 -9.96 2.89
CA GLN A 330 28.97 -11.42 2.90
C GLN A 330 28.48 -11.93 4.26
N PHE A 331 27.40 -12.71 4.26
CA PHE A 331 26.75 -13.24 5.46
C PHE A 331 26.90 -14.76 5.52
N PRO A 332 27.97 -15.31 6.12
CA PRO A 332 28.26 -16.75 6.03
C PRO A 332 27.19 -17.65 6.68
N MET A 333 26.43 -17.12 7.65
CA MET A 333 25.42 -17.84 8.43
C MET A 333 23.97 -17.53 8.00
N LEU A 334 23.77 -16.84 6.87
CA LEU A 334 22.44 -16.41 6.43
C LEU A 334 21.56 -17.60 6.04
N GLU A 335 20.43 -17.76 6.73
CA GLU A 335 19.46 -18.83 6.52
C GLU A 335 18.14 -18.30 5.92
N LYS A 336 17.73 -17.08 6.27
CA LYS A 336 16.48 -16.46 5.81
C LYS A 336 16.72 -15.08 5.22
N CYS A 337 16.15 -14.82 4.05
CA CYS A 337 16.23 -13.53 3.38
C CYS A 337 14.86 -13.11 2.83
N VAL A 338 14.47 -11.86 3.06
CA VAL A 338 13.25 -11.25 2.54
C VAL A 338 13.61 -9.94 1.86
N PHE A 339 13.31 -9.83 0.56
CA PHE A 339 13.38 -8.59 -0.19
C PHE A 339 11.98 -8.22 -0.65
N ALA A 340 11.50 -7.06 -0.18
CA ALA A 340 10.18 -6.56 -0.53
C ALA A 340 10.26 -5.15 -1.17
N GLY A 341 9.60 -4.92 -2.30
CA GLY A 341 9.40 -3.61 -2.91
C GLY A 341 10.63 -2.95 -3.54
N LEU A 342 11.72 -3.68 -3.72
CA LEU A 342 13.03 -3.19 -4.20
C LEU A 342 13.18 -3.28 -5.73
N ALA A 343 13.92 -2.34 -6.33
CA ALA A 343 14.46 -2.50 -7.68
C ALA A 343 15.77 -3.30 -7.62
N VAL A 344 15.93 -4.24 -8.54
CA VAL A 344 17.03 -5.21 -8.52
C VAL A 344 17.60 -5.40 -9.93
N LYS A 345 18.92 -5.55 -10.06
CA LYS A 345 19.57 -6.00 -11.30
C LYS A 345 19.73 -7.50 -11.27
N GLU A 346 19.56 -8.18 -12.40
CA GLU A 346 19.77 -9.64 -12.51
C GLU A 346 21.14 -10.05 -11.94
N GLU A 347 22.20 -9.41 -12.41
CA GLU A 347 23.59 -9.72 -12.01
C GLU A 347 23.81 -9.55 -10.50
N SER A 348 23.27 -8.48 -9.91
CA SER A 348 23.42 -8.21 -8.48
C SER A 348 22.67 -9.23 -7.64
N LEU A 349 21.46 -9.65 -8.03
CA LEU A 349 20.72 -10.68 -7.30
C LEU A 349 21.37 -12.05 -7.42
N LEU A 350 21.82 -12.43 -8.63
CA LEU A 350 22.55 -13.67 -8.84
C LEU A 350 23.86 -13.69 -8.04
N LEU A 351 24.60 -12.58 -8.01
CA LEU A 351 25.80 -12.45 -7.19
C LEU A 351 25.48 -12.65 -5.71
N PHE A 352 24.38 -12.06 -5.22
CA PHE A 352 23.93 -12.25 -3.85
C PHE A 352 23.62 -13.72 -3.55
N LEU A 353 22.81 -14.38 -4.38
CA LEU A 353 22.42 -15.77 -4.18
C LEU A 353 23.63 -16.72 -4.22
N ARG A 354 24.57 -16.50 -5.14
CA ARG A 354 25.82 -17.28 -5.23
C ARG A 354 26.71 -17.14 -4.00
N LYS A 355 26.76 -15.95 -3.40
CA LYS A 355 27.50 -15.70 -2.15
C LYS A 355 26.86 -16.38 -0.93
N HIS A 356 25.56 -16.71 -1.00
CA HIS A 356 24.77 -17.21 0.14
C HIS A 356 24.11 -18.57 -0.17
N PRO A 357 24.89 -19.66 -0.40
CA PRO A 357 24.34 -20.97 -0.74
C PRO A 357 23.62 -21.68 0.42
N ASN A 358 23.75 -21.17 1.64
CA ASN A 358 23.16 -21.75 2.86
C ASN A 358 21.70 -21.31 3.11
N LEU A 359 21.13 -20.47 2.25
CA LEU A 359 19.76 -19.99 2.40
C LEU A 359 18.76 -21.16 2.42
N ARG A 360 17.93 -21.18 3.46
CA ARG A 360 16.79 -22.10 3.64
C ARG A 360 15.48 -21.46 3.24
N SER A 361 15.33 -20.16 3.47
CA SER A 361 14.12 -19.41 3.15
C SER A 361 14.44 -18.14 2.37
N LEU A 362 13.80 -17.97 1.22
CA LEU A 362 13.90 -16.75 0.41
C LEU A 362 12.50 -16.23 0.10
N SER A 363 12.28 -14.94 0.30
CA SER A 363 11.03 -14.26 -0.03
C SER A 363 11.31 -13.06 -0.93
N LEU A 364 10.76 -13.07 -2.13
CA LEU A 364 10.88 -11.99 -3.11
C LEU A 364 9.48 -11.43 -3.38
N HIS A 365 9.18 -10.29 -2.76
CA HIS A 365 7.88 -9.64 -2.88
C HIS A 365 8.02 -8.31 -3.61
N GLU A 366 7.23 -8.09 -4.65
CA GLU A 366 7.15 -6.80 -5.36
C GLU A 366 8.51 -6.30 -5.90
N CYS A 367 9.42 -7.23 -6.19
CA CYS A 367 10.72 -6.93 -6.77
C CYS A 367 10.58 -6.57 -8.25
N HIS A 368 11.27 -5.51 -8.67
CA HIS A 368 11.28 -5.05 -10.06
C HIS A 368 12.67 -5.19 -10.65
N LEU A 369 12.81 -5.92 -11.76
CA LEU A 369 14.09 -5.96 -12.47
C LEU A 369 14.32 -4.65 -13.21
N SER A 370 15.42 -3.97 -12.91
CA SER A 370 15.87 -2.80 -13.67
C SER A 370 16.68 -3.19 -14.91
N SER A 371 17.35 -4.35 -14.86
CA SER A 371 18.15 -4.88 -15.96
C SER A 371 18.22 -6.40 -15.88
N GLY A 372 18.32 -7.05 -17.04
CA GLY A 372 18.34 -8.50 -17.16
C GLY A 372 16.95 -9.16 -17.14
N SER A 373 16.92 -10.45 -16.83
CA SER A 373 15.77 -11.36 -16.92
C SER A 373 15.60 -12.18 -15.64
N TRP A 374 14.37 -12.56 -15.30
CA TRP A 374 14.09 -13.44 -14.15
C TRP A 374 14.49 -14.90 -14.42
N THR A 375 14.61 -15.30 -15.68
CA THR A 375 14.86 -16.69 -16.08
C THR A 375 16.16 -17.26 -15.46
N PRO A 376 17.31 -16.58 -15.55
CA PRO A 376 18.55 -17.08 -14.96
C PRO A 376 18.49 -17.15 -13.42
N ILE A 377 17.73 -16.24 -12.79
CA ILE A 377 17.48 -16.24 -11.35
C ILE A 377 16.67 -17.49 -10.96
N PHE A 378 15.57 -17.80 -11.67
CA PHE A 378 14.77 -18.99 -11.39
C PHE A 378 15.56 -20.29 -11.57
N THR A 379 16.39 -20.38 -12.62
CA THR A 379 17.28 -21.52 -12.83
C THR A 379 18.27 -21.67 -11.67
N HIS A 380 18.85 -20.57 -11.21
CA HIS A 380 19.77 -20.62 -10.07
C HIS A 380 19.06 -21.02 -8.77
N LEU A 381 17.85 -20.49 -8.50
CA LEU A 381 17.06 -20.85 -7.32
C LEU A 381 16.72 -22.35 -7.27
N GLN A 382 16.42 -22.97 -8.41
CA GLN A 382 16.21 -24.42 -8.50
C GLN A 382 17.47 -25.22 -8.16
N SER A 383 18.66 -24.69 -8.49
CA SER A 383 19.95 -25.35 -8.22
C SER A 383 20.38 -25.28 -6.74
N MET A 384 19.71 -24.48 -5.91
CA MET A 384 20.07 -24.30 -4.50
C MET A 384 19.61 -25.49 -3.66
N SER A 385 20.56 -26.36 -3.27
CA SER A 385 20.27 -27.61 -2.55
C SER A 385 19.71 -27.43 -1.13
N ARG A 386 19.99 -26.29 -0.48
CA ARG A 386 19.56 -26.00 0.90
C ARG A 386 18.24 -25.25 1.01
N LEU A 387 17.71 -24.72 -0.10
CA LEU A 387 16.47 -23.94 -0.09
C LEU A 387 15.27 -24.86 0.25
N GLU A 388 14.53 -24.51 1.30
CA GLU A 388 13.37 -25.24 1.81
C GLU A 388 12.06 -24.56 1.43
N THR A 389 12.02 -23.23 1.52
CA THR A 389 10.84 -22.41 1.23
C THR A 389 11.21 -21.24 0.33
N LEU A 390 10.44 -21.02 -0.73
CA LEU A 390 10.56 -19.86 -1.60
C LEU A 390 9.20 -19.17 -1.70
N SER A 391 9.08 -17.92 -1.25
CA SER A 391 7.88 -17.11 -1.45
C SER A 391 8.12 -16.11 -2.57
N LEU A 392 7.30 -16.16 -3.61
CA LEU A 392 7.34 -15.21 -4.72
C LEU A 392 6.03 -14.44 -4.77
N SER A 393 6.12 -13.12 -4.86
CA SER A 393 4.94 -12.27 -5.03
C SER A 393 5.22 -11.11 -5.95
N ASN A 394 4.32 -10.84 -6.91
CA ASN A 394 4.29 -9.64 -7.74
C ASN A 394 5.64 -9.28 -8.35
N LEU A 395 6.29 -10.22 -9.03
CA LEU A 395 7.57 -10.00 -9.69
C LEU A 395 7.36 -9.29 -11.04
N PHE A 396 8.20 -8.30 -11.35
CA PHE A 396 8.12 -7.52 -12.59
C PHE A 396 9.46 -7.51 -13.34
N GLY A 397 9.40 -7.59 -14.66
CA GLY A 397 10.54 -7.46 -15.56
C GLY A 397 10.55 -8.50 -16.67
N LYS A 398 11.66 -8.56 -17.41
CA LYS A 398 11.85 -9.54 -18.48
C LYS A 398 11.87 -10.96 -17.93
N HIS A 399 11.20 -11.87 -18.62
CA HIS A 399 11.19 -13.30 -18.31
C HIS A 399 10.84 -14.11 -19.56
N MET A 400 11.35 -15.34 -19.64
CA MET A 400 11.05 -16.25 -20.74
C MET A 400 9.66 -16.86 -20.59
N GLN A 401 8.91 -16.87 -21.68
CA GLN A 401 7.61 -17.52 -21.79
C GLN A 401 7.70 -18.61 -22.85
N ASN A 402 7.40 -19.84 -22.46
CA ASN A 402 7.34 -20.96 -23.39
C ASN A 402 5.89 -21.16 -23.87
N ARG A 403 5.62 -20.87 -25.14
CA ARG A 403 4.27 -20.86 -25.75
C ARG A 403 3.63 -22.24 -25.81
N LYS A 404 4.41 -23.32 -25.75
CA LYS A 404 3.90 -24.70 -25.66
C LYS A 404 2.96 -24.91 -24.47
N TYR A 405 3.18 -24.18 -23.37
CA TYR A 405 2.40 -24.30 -22.13
C TYR A 405 1.37 -23.17 -21.99
N GLU A 406 1.06 -22.46 -23.07
CA GLU A 406 0.10 -21.36 -23.08
C GLU A 406 -1.29 -21.83 -22.60
N GLN A 407 -1.90 -21.01 -21.74
CA GLN A 407 -3.21 -21.32 -21.18
C GLN A 407 -4.32 -21.11 -22.22
N GLN A 408 -5.36 -21.93 -22.18
CA GLN A 408 -6.55 -21.73 -23.01
C GLN A 408 -7.33 -20.50 -22.56
N ARG A 409 -7.90 -19.76 -23.52
CA ARG A 409 -8.77 -18.61 -23.21
C ARG A 409 -10.06 -19.07 -22.55
N TYR A 410 -10.53 -18.29 -21.58
CA TYR A 410 -11.78 -18.57 -20.89
C TYR A 410 -12.94 -18.45 -21.90
N GLY A 411 -13.73 -19.52 -22.07
CA GLY A 411 -14.89 -19.55 -22.98
C GLY A 411 -14.62 -20.10 -24.39
N SER A 412 -13.41 -20.57 -24.73
CA SER A 412 -13.22 -21.33 -25.97
C SER A 412 -13.74 -22.76 -25.81
N SER A 413 -15.01 -22.99 -26.15
CA SER A 413 -15.50 -24.35 -26.38
C SER A 413 -14.90 -24.89 -27.68
N SER A 414 -13.85 -25.69 -27.60
CA SER A 414 -13.52 -26.62 -28.69
C SER A 414 -13.99 -28.00 -28.31
N SER A 415 -15.09 -28.41 -28.93
CA SER A 415 -15.33 -29.80 -29.27
C SER A 415 -14.14 -30.36 -30.06
N SER A 416 -13.43 -31.30 -29.48
CA SER A 416 -12.68 -32.34 -30.21
C SER A 416 -12.59 -33.55 -29.28
N SER A 417 -13.47 -34.55 -29.42
CA SER A 417 -13.25 -35.72 -30.26
C SER A 417 -11.79 -36.16 -30.25
N GLY A 418 -11.51 -37.28 -29.59
CA GLY A 418 -10.18 -37.83 -29.49
C GLY A 418 -9.54 -38.11 -30.86
N SER A 419 -8.25 -37.83 -30.95
CA SER A 419 -7.35 -38.63 -31.78
C SER A 419 -6.00 -38.71 -31.09
N SER A 420 -5.53 -39.94 -31.02
CA SER A 420 -4.18 -40.40 -30.70
C SER A 420 -3.07 -39.55 -31.32
N THR A 421 -2.00 -39.40 -30.55
CA THR A 421 -0.58 -39.38 -30.93
C THR A 421 -0.29 -39.26 -32.43
N SER A 422 0.19 -38.09 -32.84
CA SER A 422 1.09 -37.95 -33.98
C SER A 422 2.14 -36.91 -33.64
N GLU A 423 3.38 -37.36 -33.57
CA GLU A 423 4.59 -36.56 -33.63
C GLU A 423 4.47 -35.60 -34.82
N LEU A 424 4.33 -34.30 -34.53
CA LEU A 424 4.41 -33.22 -35.50
C LEU A 424 5.44 -32.23 -34.96
N GLU A 425 6.59 -32.24 -35.62
CA GLU A 425 7.58 -31.18 -35.79
C GLU A 425 7.72 -30.19 -34.63
N ILE A 426 8.77 -30.40 -33.84
CA ILE A 426 9.31 -29.43 -32.88
C ILE A 426 9.95 -28.30 -33.70
N GLU A 427 9.22 -27.22 -33.95
CA GLU A 427 9.86 -25.94 -34.30
C GLU A 427 10.50 -25.36 -33.03
N GLU A 428 11.80 -25.08 -33.08
CA GLU A 428 12.63 -24.62 -31.96
C GLU A 428 12.34 -23.17 -31.50
N ASP A 429 11.28 -22.52 -31.99
CA ASP A 429 11.04 -21.06 -31.87
C ASP A 429 9.84 -20.65 -30.98
N ASP A 430 9.44 -21.50 -30.03
CA ASP A 430 8.29 -21.25 -29.13
C ASP A 430 8.63 -20.52 -27.82
N GLU A 431 9.91 -20.23 -27.58
CA GLU A 431 10.37 -19.50 -26.39
C GLU A 431 10.53 -18.01 -26.69
N GLN A 432 9.74 -17.17 -26.03
CA GLN A 432 9.75 -15.73 -26.24
C GLN A 432 10.08 -15.01 -24.93
N GLU A 433 11.08 -14.14 -24.96
CA GLU A 433 11.31 -13.23 -23.84
C GLU A 433 10.28 -12.09 -23.85
N VAL A 434 9.58 -11.92 -22.74
CA VAL A 434 8.52 -10.91 -22.57
C VAL A 434 8.84 -10.05 -21.35
N ASP A 435 8.58 -8.75 -21.47
CA ASP A 435 8.68 -7.82 -20.34
C ASP A 435 7.29 -7.59 -19.72
N GLY A 436 7.20 -7.73 -18.39
CA GLY A 436 5.95 -7.54 -17.66
C GLY A 436 5.92 -8.25 -16.31
N MET A 437 4.71 -8.40 -15.76
CA MET A 437 4.51 -9.15 -14.52
C MET A 437 4.63 -10.65 -14.77
N VAL A 438 5.34 -11.35 -13.89
CA VAL A 438 5.48 -12.81 -13.95
C VAL A 438 4.21 -13.48 -13.46
N VAL A 439 3.69 -14.44 -14.21
CA VAL A 439 2.56 -15.29 -13.82
C VAL A 439 3.11 -16.51 -13.10
N LEU A 440 2.94 -16.60 -11.79
CA LEU A 440 3.50 -17.64 -10.91
C LEU A 440 2.66 -18.91 -10.90
N LEU A 441 2.18 -19.36 -12.07
CA LEU A 441 1.41 -20.60 -12.22
C LEU A 441 2.31 -21.69 -12.84
N PRO A 442 2.81 -22.67 -12.06
CA PRO A 442 3.74 -23.67 -12.58
C PRO A 442 3.11 -24.62 -13.60
N ILE A 443 3.91 -25.14 -14.53
CA ILE A 443 3.43 -26.11 -15.54
C ILE A 443 2.91 -27.41 -14.93
N TRP A 444 3.50 -27.86 -13.81
CA TRP A 444 3.10 -29.08 -13.11
C TRP A 444 1.92 -28.87 -12.15
N ASN A 445 1.51 -27.63 -11.89
CA ASN A 445 0.36 -27.35 -11.04
C ASN A 445 -0.91 -27.74 -11.81
N VAL A 446 -1.51 -28.87 -11.44
CA VAL A 446 -2.82 -29.27 -11.93
C VAL A 446 -3.84 -28.52 -11.07
N PRO A 447 -4.63 -27.61 -11.65
CA PRO A 447 -5.65 -26.90 -10.88
C PRO A 447 -6.62 -27.89 -10.24
N SER A 448 -6.98 -27.68 -8.98
CA SER A 448 -8.05 -28.46 -8.36
C SER A 448 -9.34 -28.28 -9.15
N GLU A 449 -10.09 -29.37 -9.37
CA GLU A 449 -11.46 -29.29 -9.92
C GLU A 449 -12.39 -28.48 -8.99
N ASP A 450 -12.03 -28.39 -7.70
CA ASP A 450 -12.66 -27.49 -6.75
C ASP A 450 -12.39 -26.03 -7.10
N ARG A 451 -13.41 -25.43 -7.72
CA ARG A 451 -13.45 -24.02 -8.14
C ARG A 451 -13.25 -23.03 -6.98
N TRP A 452 -13.45 -23.48 -5.74
CA TRP A 452 -13.48 -22.66 -4.53
C TRP A 452 -12.20 -22.73 -3.69
N ALA A 453 -11.32 -23.73 -3.90
CA ALA A 453 -10.12 -23.93 -3.08
C ALA A 453 -8.96 -22.98 -3.43
N GLY A 454 -8.94 -22.41 -4.64
CA GLY A 454 -7.82 -21.60 -5.17
C GLY A 454 -8.03 -20.07 -5.17
N TRP A 455 -9.19 -19.56 -4.73
CA TRP A 455 -9.63 -18.17 -5.00
C TRP A 455 -8.81 -17.08 -4.27
N LEU A 456 -8.03 -17.45 -3.25
CA LEU A 456 -7.15 -16.52 -2.52
C LEU A 456 -5.84 -16.19 -3.28
N THR A 457 -5.36 -17.08 -4.14
CA THR A 457 -4.05 -16.95 -4.83
C THR A 457 -4.14 -17.08 -6.34
N GLU A 458 -5.17 -17.75 -6.88
CA GLU A 458 -5.42 -17.90 -8.31
C GLU A 458 -6.71 -17.17 -8.71
N TYR A 459 -6.69 -16.41 -9.80
CA TYR A 459 -7.88 -15.72 -10.29
C TYR A 459 -8.08 -15.84 -11.80
N PRO A 460 -9.34 -15.84 -12.27
CA PRO A 460 -9.66 -15.90 -13.69
C PRO A 460 -9.31 -14.58 -14.40
N HIS A 461 -8.61 -14.68 -15.52
CA HIS A 461 -8.30 -13.62 -16.46
C HIS A 461 -8.85 -14.00 -17.84
N SER A 462 -9.19 -13.02 -18.68
CA SER A 462 -9.73 -13.28 -20.03
C SER A 462 -8.83 -14.17 -20.91
N ASN A 463 -7.53 -14.16 -20.61
CA ASN A 463 -6.48 -14.92 -21.29
C ASN A 463 -5.98 -16.16 -20.53
N GLY A 464 -6.63 -16.58 -19.43
CA GLY A 464 -6.23 -17.75 -18.62
C GLY A 464 -6.34 -17.51 -17.11
N ARG A 465 -5.73 -18.33 -16.27
CA ARG A 465 -5.60 -18.06 -14.83
C ARG A 465 -4.30 -17.32 -14.53
N ALA A 466 -4.38 -16.34 -13.64
CA ALA A 466 -3.22 -15.62 -13.15
C ALA A 466 -3.01 -15.91 -11.66
N VAL A 467 -1.75 -16.10 -11.31
CA VAL A 467 -1.26 -16.26 -9.94
C VAL A 467 -0.12 -15.27 -9.77
N HIS A 468 -0.22 -14.38 -8.80
CA HIS A 468 0.84 -13.39 -8.55
C HIS A 468 1.47 -13.52 -7.19
N THR A 469 0.95 -14.37 -6.32
CA THR A 469 1.58 -14.71 -5.04
C THR A 469 1.54 -16.22 -4.90
N ARG A 470 2.71 -16.84 -4.68
CA ARG A 470 2.81 -18.27 -4.46
C ARG A 470 4.02 -18.60 -3.59
N ASP A 471 3.80 -19.51 -2.66
CA ASP A 471 4.84 -20.14 -1.87
C ASP A 471 5.18 -21.51 -2.48
N PHE A 472 6.47 -21.82 -2.50
CA PHE A 472 7.02 -23.07 -3.03
C PHE A 472 7.78 -23.79 -1.93
N THR A 473 7.43 -25.04 -1.72
CA THR A 473 8.17 -25.97 -0.87
C THR A 473 9.35 -26.59 -1.62
N ARG A 474 10.30 -27.20 -0.91
CA ARG A 474 11.44 -27.93 -1.52
C ARG A 474 10.99 -28.96 -2.56
N GLU A 475 9.93 -29.70 -2.27
CA GLU A 475 9.39 -30.72 -3.18
C GLU A 475 8.85 -30.10 -4.46
N GLU A 476 8.24 -28.93 -4.37
CA GLU A 476 7.75 -28.18 -5.53
C GLU A 476 8.88 -27.51 -6.31
N LEU A 477 9.93 -27.04 -5.64
CA LEU A 477 11.14 -26.52 -6.29
C LEU A 477 11.82 -27.59 -7.16
N ALA A 478 11.83 -28.84 -6.70
CA ALA A 478 12.36 -29.98 -7.46
C ALA A 478 11.57 -30.30 -8.74
N LYS A 479 10.29 -29.88 -8.82
CA LYS A 479 9.47 -30.01 -10.04
C LYS A 479 9.77 -28.93 -11.08
N GLY A 480 10.56 -27.92 -10.73
CA GLY A 480 10.98 -26.82 -11.59
C GLY A 480 10.09 -25.58 -11.51
N LEU A 481 10.69 -24.41 -11.69
CA LEU A 481 10.06 -23.09 -11.76
C LEU A 481 9.85 -22.66 -13.22
N VAL A 482 9.09 -23.46 -13.96
CA VAL A 482 8.63 -23.11 -15.32
C VAL A 482 7.15 -22.76 -15.23
N PHE A 483 6.77 -21.59 -15.75
CA PHE A 483 5.44 -21.03 -15.57
C PHE A 483 4.63 -21.03 -16.87
N ARG A 484 3.31 -21.18 -16.74
CA ARG A 484 2.35 -21.20 -17.86
C ARG A 484 2.01 -19.76 -18.31
N PRO A 485 2.40 -19.34 -19.53
CA PRO A 485 2.05 -18.00 -20.00
C PRO A 485 0.54 -17.85 -20.26
N LEU A 486 0.05 -16.63 -20.13
CA LEU A 486 -1.31 -16.28 -20.54
C LEU A 486 -1.43 -16.27 -22.06
N ALA A 487 -2.61 -16.60 -22.58
CA ALA A 487 -2.92 -16.54 -24.00
C ALA A 487 -2.63 -15.16 -24.60
N LYS A 488 -2.03 -15.09 -25.79
CA LYS A 488 -1.91 -13.83 -26.56
C LYS A 488 -3.28 -13.15 -26.66
N GLY A 489 -3.40 -11.89 -26.28
CA GLY A 489 -4.65 -11.11 -26.31
C GLY A 489 -4.41 -9.63 -25.97
N PRO A 490 -5.37 -8.73 -26.20
CA PRO A 490 -5.18 -7.28 -26.04
C PRO A 490 -4.97 -6.84 -24.57
N GLY A 491 -5.15 -7.74 -23.62
CA GLY A 491 -4.87 -7.48 -22.21
C GLY A 491 -3.40 -7.74 -21.88
N ARG A 492 -2.61 -6.67 -21.70
CA ARG A 492 -1.45 -6.75 -20.81
C ARG A 492 -1.99 -7.12 -19.43
N ALA A 493 -1.34 -8.05 -18.71
CA ALA A 493 -1.69 -8.41 -17.32
C ALA A 493 -1.55 -7.24 -16.30
N ILE A 494 -1.39 -6.01 -16.78
CA ILE A 494 -1.27 -4.76 -16.03
C ILE A 494 -2.66 -4.26 -15.53
N GLY A 495 -3.76 -4.89 -15.96
CA GLY A 495 -5.13 -4.42 -15.71
C GLY A 495 -6.09 -5.39 -15.01
N SER A 496 -5.62 -6.43 -14.32
CA SER A 496 -6.54 -7.35 -13.63
C SER A 496 -7.24 -6.68 -12.43
N ALA A 497 -8.43 -7.15 -12.05
CA ALA A 497 -9.15 -6.64 -10.88
C ALA A 497 -8.33 -6.76 -9.58
N GLN A 498 -7.49 -7.80 -9.43
CA GLN A 498 -6.54 -7.89 -8.33
C GLN A 498 -5.34 -6.96 -8.51
N GLY A 499 -4.82 -6.75 -9.72
CA GLY A 499 -3.79 -5.75 -10.00
C GLY A 499 -4.30 -4.32 -9.79
N MET A 500 -5.60 -4.06 -10.01
CA MET A 500 -6.28 -2.80 -9.78
C MET A 500 -6.67 -2.62 -8.32
N ASN A 501 -7.21 -3.66 -7.65
CA ASN A 501 -7.43 -3.65 -6.20
C ASN A 501 -6.11 -3.58 -5.43
N TRP A 502 -5.05 -4.20 -5.93
CA TRP A 502 -3.69 -4.04 -5.40
C TRP A 502 -3.17 -2.63 -5.70
N ARG A 503 -3.32 -2.10 -6.91
CA ARG A 503 -2.92 -0.71 -7.23
C ARG A 503 -3.70 0.28 -6.36
N ASN A 504 -4.98 0.05 -6.11
CA ASN A 504 -5.85 0.88 -5.28
C ASN A 504 -5.54 0.71 -3.78
N SER A 505 -5.37 -0.52 -3.28
CA SER A 505 -4.98 -0.80 -1.89
C SER A 505 -3.57 -0.29 -1.59
N ARG A 506 -2.64 -0.42 -2.56
CA ARG A 506 -1.28 0.14 -2.46
C ARG A 506 -1.27 1.64 -2.68
N GLN A 507 -2.19 2.23 -3.46
CA GLN A 507 -2.38 3.68 -3.48
C GLN A 507 -2.90 4.15 -2.11
N GLU A 508 -3.87 3.47 -1.54
CA GLU A 508 -4.46 3.78 -0.23
C GLU A 508 -3.47 3.60 0.94
N LEU A 509 -2.55 2.63 0.82
CA LEU A 509 -1.49 2.39 1.80
C LEU A 509 -0.19 3.18 1.50
N TYR A 510 0.18 3.47 0.26
CA TYR A 510 1.56 3.87 -0.07
C TYR A 510 1.71 4.78 -1.31
N ALA A 511 0.64 5.39 -1.86
CA ALA A 511 0.84 6.30 -2.99
C ALA A 511 1.59 7.59 -2.59
N PRO A 512 2.38 8.17 -3.51
CA PRO A 512 2.87 9.54 -3.38
C PRO A 512 1.70 10.49 -3.12
N LEU A 513 1.95 11.58 -2.39
CA LEU A 513 0.96 12.62 -2.09
C LEU A 513 0.12 12.92 -3.34
N ILE A 514 -1.15 12.49 -3.36
CA ILE A 514 -2.10 13.07 -4.32
C ILE A 514 -2.12 14.57 -4.03
N ASP A 515 -1.68 15.35 -5.00
CA ASP A 515 -1.70 16.80 -4.96
C ASP A 515 -3.12 17.26 -4.62
N GLU A 516 -3.30 17.81 -3.42
CA GLU A 516 -4.59 18.34 -2.95
C GLU A 516 -5.11 19.45 -3.88
N LYS A 517 -4.24 20.08 -4.68
CA LYS A 517 -4.63 21.22 -5.52
C LYS A 517 -5.26 20.84 -6.85
N ARG A 518 -4.98 19.65 -7.38
CA ARG A 518 -5.41 19.26 -8.74
C ARG A 518 -5.94 17.83 -8.74
N GLN A 519 -7.09 17.62 -8.09
CA GLN A 519 -7.92 16.42 -8.27
C GLN A 519 -8.55 16.34 -9.68
N LEU A 520 -7.88 16.85 -10.70
CA LEU A 520 -8.40 17.00 -12.06
C LEU A 520 -7.44 16.30 -13.03
N PRO A 521 -7.95 15.41 -13.91
CA PRO A 521 -7.13 14.80 -14.95
C PRO A 521 -6.79 15.85 -16.02
N VAL A 522 -5.78 16.68 -15.75
CA VAL A 522 -5.42 17.85 -16.57
C VAL A 522 -5.21 17.48 -18.03
N ASN A 523 -4.55 16.36 -18.32
CA ASN A 523 -4.34 15.89 -19.69
C ASN A 523 -5.66 15.57 -20.42
N SER A 524 -6.63 14.97 -19.73
CA SER A 524 -7.95 14.71 -20.29
C SER A 524 -8.72 16.00 -20.52
N VAL A 525 -8.64 16.94 -19.58
CA VAL A 525 -9.26 18.27 -19.72
C VAL A 525 -8.67 19.02 -20.91
N ILE A 526 -7.34 19.10 -21.01
CA ILE A 526 -6.64 19.74 -22.14
C ILE A 526 -7.04 19.09 -23.46
N LEU A 527 -7.06 17.76 -23.54
CA LEU A 527 -7.46 17.04 -24.75
C LEU A 527 -8.90 17.38 -25.16
N THR A 528 -9.84 17.39 -24.20
CA THR A 528 -11.24 17.76 -24.47
C THR A 528 -11.38 19.22 -24.88
N CYS A 529 -10.60 20.12 -24.30
CA CYS A 529 -10.58 21.54 -24.66
C CYS A 529 -10.02 21.76 -26.08
N VAL A 530 -8.91 21.10 -26.43
CA VAL A 530 -8.32 21.19 -27.78
C VAL A 530 -9.28 20.65 -28.82
N PHE A 531 -9.90 19.50 -28.58
CA PHE A 531 -10.88 18.94 -29.51
C PHE A 531 -12.11 19.83 -29.68
N SER A 532 -12.62 20.41 -28.58
CA SER A 532 -13.73 21.37 -28.63
C SER A 532 -13.36 22.64 -29.39
N ALA A 533 -12.13 23.15 -29.23
CA ALA A 533 -11.62 24.28 -29.99
C ALA A 533 -11.54 23.95 -31.48
N LEU A 534 -10.98 22.79 -31.85
CA LEU A 534 -10.91 22.35 -33.25
C LEU A 534 -12.29 22.20 -33.90
N LEU A 535 -13.28 21.69 -33.16
CA LEU A 535 -14.67 21.63 -33.64
C LEU A 535 -15.28 23.02 -33.83
N ALA A 536 -14.94 24.00 -32.99
CA ALA A 536 -15.39 25.38 -33.16
C ALA A 536 -14.80 26.05 -34.41
N LEU A 537 -13.59 25.69 -34.82
CA LEU A 537 -12.97 26.20 -36.06
C LEU A 537 -13.72 25.76 -37.34
N ILE A 538 -14.58 24.72 -37.28
CA ILE A 538 -15.42 24.30 -38.43
C ILE A 538 -16.30 25.46 -38.92
N ASN A 539 -16.73 26.33 -38.00
CA ASN A 539 -17.56 27.49 -38.33
C ASN A 539 -16.88 28.47 -39.32
N VAL A 540 -15.54 28.49 -39.37
CA VAL A 540 -14.79 29.33 -40.32
C VAL A 540 -14.95 28.82 -41.76
N GLY A 541 -15.11 27.51 -41.94
CA GLY A 541 -15.27 26.90 -43.27
C GLY A 541 -16.73 26.78 -43.71
N SER A 542 -17.64 26.48 -42.78
CA SER A 542 -19.06 26.27 -43.09
C SER A 542 -19.92 26.34 -41.83
N GLU A 543 -20.83 27.32 -41.79
CA GLU A 543 -21.84 27.43 -40.73
C GLU A 543 -22.80 26.23 -40.75
N THR A 544 -23.11 25.70 -41.93
CA THR A 544 -24.00 24.54 -42.10
C THR A 544 -23.38 23.27 -41.52
N ALA A 545 -22.08 23.06 -41.70
CA ALA A 545 -21.34 21.95 -41.10
C ALA A 545 -21.25 22.09 -39.57
N PHE A 546 -21.01 23.30 -39.05
CA PHE A 546 -20.98 23.55 -37.61
C PHE A 546 -22.35 23.28 -36.96
N ASN A 547 -23.43 23.82 -37.55
CA ASN A 547 -24.81 23.61 -37.06
C ASN A 547 -25.22 22.13 -37.09
N ALA A 548 -24.74 21.37 -38.07
CA ALA A 548 -24.95 19.93 -38.12
C ALA A 548 -24.28 19.18 -36.95
N VAL A 549 -23.05 19.56 -36.58
CA VAL A 549 -22.31 18.97 -35.44
C VAL A 549 -22.95 19.32 -34.10
N VAL A 550 -23.37 20.57 -33.91
CA VAL A 550 -24.06 21.00 -32.68
C VAL A 550 -25.38 20.26 -32.51
N SER A 551 -26.18 20.18 -33.57
CA SER A 551 -27.46 19.46 -33.58
C SER A 551 -27.26 17.97 -33.30
N LEU A 552 -26.21 17.36 -33.87
CA LEU A 552 -25.83 15.97 -33.61
C LEU A 552 -25.51 15.73 -32.13
N ASN A 553 -24.78 16.63 -31.47
CA ASN A 553 -24.42 16.47 -30.07
C ASN A 553 -25.66 16.43 -29.16
N VAL A 554 -26.60 17.36 -29.37
CA VAL A 554 -27.87 17.37 -28.62
C VAL A 554 -28.71 16.13 -28.92
N ALA A 555 -28.79 15.71 -30.19
CA ALA A 555 -29.52 14.51 -30.57
C ALA A 555 -28.92 13.23 -29.96
N ALA A 556 -27.59 13.08 -29.95
CA ALA A 556 -26.90 11.95 -29.34
C ALA A 556 -27.12 11.90 -27.82
N LEU A 557 -27.13 13.06 -27.16
CA LEU A 557 -27.38 13.19 -25.73
C LEU A 557 -28.83 12.81 -25.38
N MET A 558 -29.80 13.29 -26.16
CA MET A 558 -31.21 12.89 -26.04
C MET A 558 -31.40 11.38 -26.31
N PHE A 559 -30.68 10.81 -27.26
CA PHE A 559 -30.73 9.38 -27.54
C PHE A 559 -30.19 8.53 -26.38
N SER A 560 -29.10 8.97 -25.75
CA SER A 560 -28.56 8.34 -24.53
C SER A 560 -29.57 8.36 -23.37
N TYR A 561 -30.28 9.48 -23.20
CA TYR A 561 -31.35 9.61 -22.21
C TYR A 561 -32.54 8.72 -22.52
N ALA A 562 -32.96 8.62 -23.78
CA ALA A 562 -34.03 7.72 -24.19
C ALA A 562 -33.69 6.25 -23.86
N ILE A 563 -32.47 5.78 -24.17
CA ILE A 563 -32.01 4.44 -23.83
C ILE A 563 -31.99 4.24 -22.32
N SER A 564 -31.38 5.16 -21.57
CA SER A 564 -31.23 5.04 -20.12
C SER A 564 -32.57 4.98 -19.40
N MET A 565 -33.50 5.88 -19.75
CA MET A 565 -34.86 5.88 -19.19
C MET A 565 -35.65 4.64 -19.60
N SER A 566 -35.55 4.20 -20.86
CA SER A 566 -36.21 2.97 -21.33
C SER A 566 -35.74 1.74 -20.57
N CYS A 567 -34.42 1.60 -20.36
CA CYS A 567 -33.83 0.52 -19.57
C CYS A 567 -34.30 0.57 -18.11
N LEU A 568 -34.36 1.75 -17.49
CA LEU A 568 -34.84 1.91 -16.11
C LEU A 568 -36.33 1.62 -15.98
N ILE A 569 -37.17 2.07 -16.93
CA ILE A 569 -38.60 1.78 -16.96
C ILE A 569 -38.82 0.27 -17.12
N TRP A 570 -38.16 -0.35 -18.10
CA TRP A 570 -38.25 -1.79 -18.34
C TRP A 570 -37.85 -2.58 -17.08
N ARG A 571 -36.71 -2.24 -16.46
CA ARG A 571 -36.24 -2.93 -15.26
C ARG A 571 -37.14 -2.71 -14.05
N LYS A 572 -37.73 -1.51 -13.89
CA LYS A 572 -38.69 -1.24 -12.80
C LYS A 572 -40.05 -1.94 -12.98
N LEU A 573 -40.48 -2.18 -14.22
CA LEU A 573 -41.75 -2.86 -14.52
C LEU A 573 -41.63 -4.39 -14.43
N TYR A 574 -40.53 -4.97 -14.92
CA TYR A 574 -40.39 -6.42 -15.06
C TYR A 574 -39.49 -7.07 -13.99
N HIS A 575 -38.51 -6.35 -13.43
CA HIS A 575 -37.53 -6.88 -12.46
C HIS A 575 -37.13 -5.86 -11.39
N PRO A 576 -38.07 -5.34 -10.57
CA PRO A 576 -37.79 -4.32 -9.57
C PRO A 576 -36.72 -4.76 -8.55
N GLU A 577 -36.66 -6.05 -8.22
CA GLU A 577 -35.67 -6.68 -7.33
C GLU A 577 -34.24 -6.70 -7.91
N ALA A 578 -34.08 -6.50 -9.21
CA ALA A 578 -32.77 -6.51 -9.85
C ALA A 578 -32.01 -5.18 -9.67
N LEU A 579 -32.65 -4.12 -9.21
CA LEU A 579 -32.04 -2.80 -8.99
C LEU A 579 -31.44 -2.71 -7.56
N PRO A 580 -30.19 -2.24 -7.40
CA PRO A 580 -29.59 -2.06 -6.08
C PRO A 580 -30.32 -0.96 -5.28
N PRO A 581 -30.28 -1.01 -3.94
CA PRO A 581 -30.86 0.05 -3.11
C PRO A 581 -30.18 1.39 -3.39
N ALA A 582 -30.97 2.39 -3.78
CA ALA A 582 -30.48 3.74 -4.06
C ALA A 582 -30.34 4.55 -2.77
N ARG A 583 -29.21 5.24 -2.58
CA ARG A 583 -28.96 6.14 -1.43
C ARG A 583 -30.04 7.23 -1.31
N TRP A 584 -30.58 7.67 -2.43
CA TRP A 584 -31.70 8.60 -2.53
C TRP A 584 -32.65 8.13 -3.63
N GLY A 585 -33.92 7.95 -3.30
CA GLY A 585 -34.92 7.48 -4.24
C GLY A 585 -36.21 8.29 -4.12
N LEU A 586 -36.75 8.74 -5.25
CA LEU A 586 -38.09 9.31 -5.36
C LEU A 586 -39.22 8.28 -5.11
N GLY A 587 -38.88 7.09 -4.59
CA GLY A 587 -39.79 5.98 -4.35
C GLY A 587 -40.68 5.69 -5.56
N ARG A 588 -42.00 5.68 -5.30
CA ARG A 588 -43.06 5.45 -6.31
C ARG A 588 -43.08 6.48 -7.45
N TYR A 589 -42.63 7.72 -7.20
CA TYR A 589 -42.62 8.78 -8.22
C TYR A 589 -41.51 8.58 -9.26
N GLY A 590 -40.49 7.77 -8.95
CA GLY A 590 -39.39 7.52 -9.87
C GLY A 590 -39.85 6.89 -11.19
N LEU A 591 -40.88 6.04 -11.20
CA LEU A 591 -41.40 5.47 -12.44
C LEU A 591 -42.13 6.53 -13.28
N ALA A 592 -43.01 7.32 -12.65
CA ALA A 592 -43.74 8.39 -13.32
C ALA A 592 -42.80 9.42 -13.96
N VAL A 593 -41.76 9.85 -13.23
CA VAL A 593 -40.75 10.81 -13.74
C VAL A 593 -39.99 10.26 -14.94
N ASN A 594 -39.56 8.99 -14.91
CA ASN A 594 -38.88 8.38 -16.05
C ASN A 594 -39.82 8.26 -17.27
N ILE A 595 -41.09 7.90 -17.06
CA ILE A 595 -42.08 7.82 -18.15
C ILE A 595 -42.33 9.20 -18.76
N THR A 596 -42.55 10.24 -17.93
CA THR A 596 -42.73 11.61 -18.40
C THR A 596 -41.49 12.10 -19.17
N GLY A 597 -40.28 11.80 -18.67
CA GLY A 597 -39.03 12.11 -19.36
C GLY A 597 -38.91 11.40 -20.71
N LEU A 598 -39.27 10.11 -20.79
CA LEU A 598 -39.25 9.36 -22.05
C LEU A 598 -40.27 9.90 -23.06
N VAL A 599 -41.48 10.23 -22.61
CA VAL A 599 -42.53 10.84 -23.45
C VAL A 599 -42.11 12.21 -23.97
N TYR A 600 -41.28 12.96 -23.24
CA TYR A 600 -40.72 14.23 -23.71
C TYR A 600 -39.57 14.02 -24.71
N VAL A 601 -38.64 13.11 -24.41
CA VAL A 601 -37.42 12.93 -25.22
C VAL A 601 -37.71 12.29 -26.59
N LEU A 602 -38.73 11.43 -26.71
CA LEU A 602 -39.05 10.77 -27.99
C LEU A 602 -39.51 11.76 -29.08
N PRO A 603 -40.49 12.67 -28.85
CA PRO A 603 -40.79 13.74 -29.79
C PRO A 603 -39.63 14.69 -30.03
N ALA A 604 -38.85 15.02 -28.99
CA ALA A 604 -37.69 15.89 -29.14
C ALA A 604 -36.66 15.31 -30.11
N LEU A 605 -36.35 14.01 -29.99
CA LEU A 605 -35.47 13.30 -30.92
C LEU A 605 -35.96 13.37 -32.37
N PHE A 606 -37.26 13.22 -32.59
CA PHE A 606 -37.85 13.38 -33.91
C PHE A 606 -37.60 14.79 -34.46
N TRP A 607 -37.87 15.83 -33.68
CA TRP A 607 -37.68 17.22 -34.10
C TRP A 607 -36.21 17.60 -34.33
N PHE A 608 -35.26 16.98 -33.62
CA PHE A 608 -33.83 17.23 -33.82
C PHE A 608 -33.30 16.74 -35.18
N PHE A 609 -33.93 15.70 -35.75
CA PHE A 609 -33.59 15.19 -37.08
C PHE A 609 -34.56 15.67 -38.17
N TRP A 610 -35.63 16.38 -37.77
CA TRP A 610 -36.60 16.91 -38.71
C TRP A 610 -36.02 18.07 -39.54
N LEU A 611 -36.63 18.30 -40.70
CA LEU A 611 -36.24 19.39 -41.60
C LEU A 611 -36.68 20.74 -41.04
N SER A 612 -35.76 21.71 -41.03
CA SER A 612 -36.04 23.06 -40.54
C SER A 612 -36.71 23.94 -41.60
N GLU A 613 -36.44 23.73 -42.90
CA GLU A 613 -36.90 24.61 -43.98
C GLU A 613 -37.23 23.84 -45.28
N LEU A 614 -38.14 24.41 -46.08
CA LEU A 614 -38.49 23.98 -47.44
C LEU A 614 -38.33 25.20 -48.38
N PRO A 615 -37.76 25.07 -49.59
CA PRO A 615 -37.32 23.85 -50.28
C PRO A 615 -35.93 23.35 -49.81
N ILE A 616 -35.70 22.04 -49.97
CA ILE A 616 -34.47 21.36 -49.51
C ILE A 616 -33.31 21.68 -50.46
N ALA A 617 -32.27 22.31 -49.93
CA ALA A 617 -31.00 22.52 -50.61
C ALA A 617 -29.85 22.02 -49.71
N ALA A 618 -28.64 21.86 -50.27
CA ALA A 618 -27.51 21.26 -49.54
C ALA A 618 -27.05 22.09 -48.33
N ASP A 619 -27.31 23.39 -48.38
CA ASP A 619 -27.08 24.38 -47.32
C ASP A 619 -28.17 24.39 -46.24
N THR A 620 -29.41 24.05 -46.59
CA THR A 620 -30.56 24.02 -45.65
C THR A 620 -30.87 22.63 -45.09
N PHE A 621 -30.23 21.58 -45.61
CA PHE A 621 -30.43 20.21 -45.15
C PHE A 621 -29.82 19.96 -43.77
N ASN A 622 -30.56 19.28 -42.90
CA ASN A 622 -30.07 18.90 -41.57
C ASN A 622 -29.13 17.68 -41.66
N TRP A 623 -27.84 17.93 -41.86
CA TRP A 623 -26.82 16.90 -42.00
C TRP A 623 -26.56 16.07 -40.73
N SER A 624 -27.10 16.46 -39.57
CA SER A 624 -26.91 15.73 -38.32
C SER A 624 -27.42 14.28 -38.40
N VAL A 625 -28.52 14.03 -39.14
CA VAL A 625 -29.08 12.69 -39.31
C VAL A 625 -28.11 11.75 -40.04
N VAL A 626 -27.43 12.25 -41.07
CA VAL A 626 -26.48 11.48 -41.88
C VAL A 626 -25.27 11.11 -41.03
N ILE A 627 -24.72 12.10 -40.30
CA ILE A 627 -23.56 11.87 -39.42
C ILE A 627 -23.92 10.92 -38.28
N PHE A 628 -25.12 11.07 -37.69
CA PHE A 628 -25.59 10.18 -36.62
C PHE A 628 -25.66 8.73 -37.10
N VAL A 629 -26.31 8.47 -38.25
CA VAL A 629 -26.41 7.12 -38.81
C VAL A 629 -25.03 6.55 -39.17
N ALA A 630 -24.15 7.38 -39.76
CA ALA A 630 -22.80 6.98 -40.15
C ALA A 630 -21.93 6.56 -38.97
N VAL A 631 -22.16 7.11 -37.77
CA VAL A 631 -21.43 6.71 -36.54
C VAL A 631 -22.16 5.57 -35.81
N PHE A 632 -23.48 5.66 -35.71
CA PHE A 632 -24.30 4.72 -34.95
C PHE A 632 -24.28 3.32 -35.55
N VAL A 633 -24.45 3.20 -36.88
CA VAL A 633 -24.52 1.89 -37.54
C VAL A 633 -23.22 1.09 -37.39
N PRO A 634 -22.02 1.63 -37.70
CA PRO A 634 -20.78 0.92 -37.46
C PRO A 634 -20.55 0.58 -35.98
N SER A 635 -20.94 1.47 -35.06
CA SER A 635 -20.83 1.22 -33.62
C SER A 635 -21.73 0.06 -33.18
N LEU A 636 -22.96 0.00 -33.70
CA LEU A 636 -23.90 -1.09 -33.44
C LEU A 636 -23.40 -2.41 -34.04
N VAL A 637 -22.87 -2.39 -35.27
CA VAL A 637 -22.25 -3.57 -35.90
C VAL A 637 -21.07 -4.07 -35.07
N MET A 638 -20.18 -3.18 -34.64
CA MET A 638 -19.03 -3.54 -33.79
C MET A 638 -19.48 -4.12 -32.45
N TYR A 639 -20.53 -3.56 -31.85
CA TYR A 639 -21.14 -4.11 -30.63
C TYR A 639 -21.74 -5.51 -30.87
N VAL A 640 -22.50 -5.71 -31.93
CA VAL A 640 -23.13 -7.03 -32.22
C VAL A 640 -22.09 -8.10 -32.59
N VAL A 641 -21.04 -7.74 -33.32
CA VAL A 641 -19.98 -8.67 -33.76
C VAL A 641 -19.03 -9.02 -32.62
N LYS A 642 -18.58 -8.01 -31.87
CA LYS A 642 -17.51 -8.15 -30.87
C LYS A 642 -17.95 -7.72 -29.47
N GLY A 643 -18.52 -6.53 -29.34
CA GLY A 643 -18.83 -5.93 -28.03
C GLY A 643 -19.72 -6.80 -27.13
N ARG A 644 -20.76 -7.45 -27.66
CA ARG A 644 -21.65 -8.31 -26.86
C ARG A 644 -20.98 -9.57 -26.28
N ARG A 645 -19.81 -9.95 -26.81
CA ARG A 645 -19.04 -11.12 -26.36
C ARG A 645 -17.94 -10.75 -25.38
N GLU A 646 -17.45 -9.50 -25.40
CA GLU A 646 -16.32 -9.03 -24.59
C GLU A 646 -16.73 -8.03 -23.49
N TYR A 647 -17.93 -7.45 -23.57
CA TYR A 647 -18.39 -6.43 -22.62
C TYR A 647 -18.91 -7.06 -21.33
N GLU A 648 -18.16 -6.92 -20.25
CA GLU A 648 -18.59 -7.22 -18.89
C GLU A 648 -19.11 -5.94 -18.21
N GLY A 649 -20.37 -5.96 -17.77
CA GLY A 649 -21.00 -4.79 -17.13
C GLY A 649 -20.50 -4.59 -15.68
N PRO A 650 -20.36 -3.34 -15.20
CA PRO A 650 -19.79 -3.06 -13.87
C PRO A 650 -20.60 -3.61 -12.67
N VAL A 651 -21.86 -4.02 -12.88
CA VAL A 651 -22.76 -4.46 -11.79
C VAL A 651 -22.72 -5.98 -11.55
N THR A 652 -22.25 -6.78 -12.50
CA THR A 652 -22.04 -8.23 -12.26
C THR A 652 -20.93 -8.45 -11.24
N LEU A 653 -19.89 -7.61 -11.26
CA LEU A 653 -18.76 -7.63 -10.32
C LEU A 653 -19.15 -7.29 -8.86
N VAL A 654 -20.19 -6.48 -8.66
CA VAL A 654 -20.60 -6.04 -7.31
C VAL A 654 -21.55 -7.05 -6.63
N LYS A 655 -22.41 -7.74 -7.39
CA LYS A 655 -23.35 -8.73 -6.83
C LYS A 655 -22.66 -10.01 -6.39
N GLU A 656 -21.57 -10.42 -7.05
CA GLU A 656 -20.80 -11.61 -6.63
C GLU A 656 -20.01 -11.36 -5.33
N CYS A 657 -19.60 -10.11 -5.06
CA CYS A 657 -18.86 -9.75 -3.83
C CYS A 657 -19.76 -9.64 -2.58
N GLY A 658 -21.09 -9.71 -2.75
CA GLY A 658 -22.07 -9.46 -1.68
C GLY A 658 -22.76 -10.69 -1.09
N HIS A 659 -22.50 -11.90 -1.60
CA HIS A 659 -23.12 -13.12 -1.06
C HIS A 659 -22.28 -13.82 0.03
N ASP A 660 -21.01 -13.46 0.19
CA ASP A 660 -20.08 -14.06 1.16
C ASP A 660 -19.48 -13.04 2.13
N ARG A 661 -20.31 -12.20 2.77
CA ARG A 661 -19.92 -11.52 4.03
C ARG A 661 -20.83 -11.92 5.17
#